data_AF-A0A2V6LXC8-F1
#
_entry.id   AF-A0A2V6LXC8-F1
#
_cell.length_a   1.000
_cell.length_b   1.000
_cell.length_c   1.000
_cell.angle_alpha   90.00
_cell.angle_beta   90.00
_cell.angle_gamma   90.00
#
_symmetry.space_group_name_H-M   'P 1'
#
loop_
_entity.id
_entity.type
_entity.pdbx_description
1 polymer ?
#
loop_
_entity_poly.entity_id
_entity_poly.type
_entity_poly.pdbx_seq_one_letter_code
_entity_poly.pdbx_strand_id
1 'polypeptide(L)'
;MQHVTAFSRPQTVPAVPAARSRPNLWILNSWRDLILYVGTPLLILPVFALAQSRWSAQDIYLFVAAFGAMGHHLPGMIRAYGDRALFERFRWRFIFAPLFLLVTCVAFYWWDLKGIILVVFFWGVWHGMMQTYGFCRIYDAKTGSFAALNRRLDFWLCAIWFATAVVLSPMRMTDTLDLFYSCGGPFIQPWVLQAAQRGFVFFALAVSILFVANFVWMSTQAKRSNPVKLALLITSISFWWYCNNGVSNLLVGIALFEVFHDVQYLSLVWIYNRNRVEKDQNIGGFMRFVFRRSGSLVGLYLGLIFAYGSLAYFNSRLQIETIKHVLTGVVSASALLHFYYDGFIWKVRESSTRQSLGLSGGTAEVSPHGIFHGWLLHGAKWVAAFVVPLGALWLWQLHSAVPALQRTAWVVQDLPIGARQHYEYAKSLQRDGQLDAAAHEFETTLSFDPKHVGAHYSLALLRQNQLRFDAAAVHYEAALPLDPKNADLRSYYSYTLERLGRGEEAARQVAAALEINPNFPPALYRRSFYLQAQGKVDDAISDLRKALEKEPTFIEARFALAKALLARGDLSAARSEFETVIKQAPGHVDAVNGLGLTFLRQGQTSQAIVQFDQALELKPDFAEAAENLRVARASESRFQSRRKP
;
A
#
# COMPACT_ATOMS: atom_id res chain seq x y z
N MET A 1 -79.12 0.77 4.06
CA MET A 1 -79.71 1.32 5.30
C MET A 1 -79.96 0.17 6.26
N GLN A 2 -79.32 0.15 7.42
CA GLN A 2 -79.95 -0.11 8.73
C GLN A 2 -78.87 -0.21 9.83
N HIS A 3 -79.24 0.38 10.97
CA HIS A 3 -78.40 0.70 12.11
C HIS A 3 -78.21 -0.46 13.09
N VAL A 4 -77.02 -0.45 13.69
CA VAL A 4 -76.59 -0.86 15.05
C VAL A 4 -77.66 -1.17 16.10
N THR A 5 -77.45 -2.27 16.85
CA THR A 5 -77.56 -2.39 18.32
C THR A 5 -76.54 -3.46 18.79
N ALA A 6 -75.52 -3.14 19.60
CA ALA A 6 -75.46 -2.94 21.05
C ALA A 6 -75.14 -4.23 21.87
N PHE A 7 -73.90 -4.26 22.40
CA PHE A 7 -73.37 -4.94 23.59
C PHE A 7 -73.51 -6.47 23.79
N SER A 8 -72.35 -7.13 23.87
CA SER A 8 -72.07 -8.28 24.77
C SER A 8 -70.57 -8.36 25.09
N ARG A 9 -70.24 -8.70 26.34
CA ARG A 9 -68.98 -8.50 27.08
C ARG A 9 -67.76 -9.33 26.61
N PRO A 10 -66.53 -8.93 27.01
CA PRO A 10 -65.28 -9.62 26.66
C PRO A 10 -65.16 -10.95 27.41
N GLN A 11 -65.03 -12.06 26.68
CA GLN A 11 -64.51 -13.30 27.26
C GLN A 11 -63.02 -13.12 27.51
N THR A 12 -62.69 -12.87 28.77
CA THR A 12 -61.33 -13.01 29.32
C THR A 12 -60.92 -14.47 29.26
N VAL A 13 -60.32 -14.88 28.16
CA VAL A 13 -59.37 -16.00 28.20
C VAL A 13 -58.16 -15.48 28.97
N PRO A 14 -57.76 -16.06 30.12
CA PRO A 14 -56.51 -15.68 30.75
C PRO A 14 -55.40 -15.92 29.73
N ALA A 15 -54.64 -14.88 29.42
CA ALA A 15 -53.46 -15.02 28.58
C ALA A 15 -52.57 -16.09 29.21
N VAL A 16 -52.44 -17.24 28.54
CA VAL A 16 -51.36 -18.18 28.82
C VAL A 16 -50.10 -17.32 28.89
N PRO A 17 -49.33 -17.32 30.00
CA PRO A 17 -48.10 -16.58 30.04
C PRO A 17 -47.27 -17.12 28.88
N ALA A 18 -47.09 -16.30 27.84
CA ALA A 18 -46.15 -16.61 26.78
C ALA A 18 -44.84 -16.83 27.50
N ALA A 19 -44.39 -18.10 27.57
CA ALA A 19 -43.14 -18.45 28.21
C ALA A 19 -42.10 -17.47 27.66
N ARG A 20 -41.55 -16.62 28.53
CA ARG A 20 -40.55 -15.61 28.13
C ARG A 20 -39.45 -16.38 27.42
N SER A 21 -39.44 -16.32 26.08
CA SER A 21 -38.40 -16.96 25.30
C SER A 21 -37.10 -16.33 25.77
N ARG A 22 -36.10 -17.17 26.06
CA ARG A 22 -34.79 -16.67 26.47
C ARG A 22 -34.33 -15.65 25.44
N PRO A 23 -33.88 -14.44 25.85
CA PRO A 23 -33.47 -13.42 24.89
C PRO A 23 -32.37 -13.99 24.01
N ASN A 24 -32.61 -14.02 22.69
CA ASN A 24 -31.62 -14.49 21.74
C ASN A 24 -30.48 -13.48 21.70
N LEU A 25 -29.32 -13.85 22.26
CA LEU A 25 -28.15 -12.97 22.36
C LEU A 25 -27.40 -12.82 21.02
N TRP A 26 -27.66 -13.69 20.05
CA TRP A 26 -26.82 -13.85 18.87
C TRP A 26 -27.46 -13.23 17.62
N ILE A 27 -26.64 -12.66 16.74
CA ILE A 27 -27.06 -12.17 15.42
C ILE A 27 -27.56 -13.34 14.59
N LEU A 28 -26.72 -14.38 14.49
CA LEU A 28 -27.02 -15.64 13.82
C LEU A 28 -27.29 -16.73 14.85
N ASN A 29 -26.23 -17.32 15.39
CA ASN A 29 -26.22 -18.30 16.46
C ASN A 29 -24.84 -18.27 17.14
N SER A 30 -24.71 -18.94 18.28
CA SER A 30 -23.50 -18.90 19.10
C SER A 30 -22.23 -19.23 18.32
N TRP A 31 -22.20 -20.35 17.60
CA TRP A 31 -21.02 -20.79 16.88
C TRP A 31 -20.64 -19.86 15.73
N ARG A 32 -21.61 -19.42 14.93
CA ARG A 32 -21.35 -18.56 13.76
C ARG A 32 -20.90 -17.17 14.16
N ASP A 33 -21.53 -16.56 15.16
CA ASP A 33 -21.12 -15.25 15.67
C ASP A 33 -19.71 -15.31 16.28
N LEU A 34 -19.40 -16.37 17.03
CA LEU A 34 -18.06 -16.57 17.59
C LEU A 34 -17.01 -16.72 16.49
N ILE A 35 -17.29 -17.39 15.38
CA ILE A 35 -16.32 -17.56 14.29
C ILE A 35 -16.20 -16.33 13.39
N LEU A 36 -17.32 -15.74 13.00
CA LEU A 36 -17.40 -14.73 11.94
C LEU A 36 -17.30 -13.29 12.45
N TYR A 37 -17.64 -13.04 13.71
CA TYR A 37 -17.69 -11.68 14.26
C TYR A 37 -16.69 -11.48 15.40
N VAL A 38 -16.59 -12.42 16.34
CA VAL A 38 -15.78 -12.24 17.55
C VAL A 38 -14.37 -12.81 17.40
N GLY A 39 -14.26 -14.08 17.01
CA GLY A 39 -13.03 -14.88 17.00
C GLY A 39 -12.27 -14.88 15.68
N THR A 40 -12.81 -14.25 14.63
CA THR A 40 -12.13 -14.09 13.34
C THR A 40 -10.70 -13.55 13.46
N PRO A 41 -10.41 -12.54 14.30
CA PRO A 41 -9.04 -12.08 14.55
C PRO A 41 -8.07 -13.21 14.89
N LEU A 42 -8.47 -14.13 15.77
CA LEU A 42 -7.63 -15.25 16.21
C LEU A 42 -7.43 -16.30 15.11
N LEU A 43 -8.41 -16.46 14.23
CA LEU A 43 -8.36 -17.42 13.12
C LEU A 43 -7.47 -16.93 11.97
N ILE A 44 -7.42 -15.62 11.72
CA ILE A 44 -6.66 -15.05 10.61
C ILE A 44 -5.15 -15.02 10.90
N LEU A 45 -4.74 -14.81 12.17
CA LEU A 45 -3.32 -14.64 12.53
C LEU A 45 -2.41 -15.81 12.08
N PRO A 46 -2.73 -17.10 12.34
CA PRO A 46 -1.91 -18.21 11.88
C PRO A 46 -1.84 -18.31 10.35
N VAL A 47 -2.93 -18.01 9.67
CA VAL A 47 -2.99 -18.03 8.19
C VAL A 47 -2.07 -16.96 7.62
N PHE A 48 -2.06 -15.76 8.21
CA PHE A 48 -1.17 -14.68 7.78
C PHE A 48 0.30 -14.93 8.13
N ALA A 49 0.59 -15.58 9.26
CA ALA A 49 1.95 -16.00 9.58
C ALA A 49 2.48 -17.01 8.54
N LEU A 50 1.64 -17.96 8.15
CA LEU A 50 1.96 -18.93 7.10
C LEU A 50 2.07 -18.29 5.70
N ALA A 51 1.29 -17.24 5.43
CA ALA A 51 1.38 -16.50 4.18
C ALA A 51 2.69 -15.69 4.10
N GLN A 52 3.06 -15.02 5.19
CA GLN A 52 4.32 -14.25 5.28
C GLN A 52 5.56 -15.13 5.20
N SER A 53 5.46 -16.44 5.47
CA SER A 53 6.57 -17.37 5.25
C SER A 53 6.81 -17.70 3.77
N ARG A 54 5.89 -17.34 2.88
CA ARG A 54 5.95 -17.67 1.44
C ARG A 54 5.94 -16.46 0.52
N TRP A 55 5.30 -15.38 0.93
CA TRP A 55 5.07 -14.20 0.10
C TRP A 55 5.50 -12.94 0.83
N SER A 56 5.89 -11.92 0.06
CA SER A 56 6.26 -10.63 0.63
C SER A 56 5.02 -9.92 1.20
N ALA A 57 5.25 -8.98 2.13
CA ALA A 57 4.20 -8.12 2.65
C ALA A 57 3.43 -7.38 1.54
N GLN A 58 4.15 -6.97 0.49
CA GLN A 58 3.57 -6.27 -0.66
C GLN A 58 2.69 -7.19 -1.51
N ASP A 59 3.10 -8.45 -1.73
CA ASP A 59 2.29 -9.43 -2.46
C ASP A 59 1.01 -9.77 -1.70
N ILE A 60 1.12 -9.97 -0.38
CA ILE A 60 -0.03 -10.23 0.49
C ILE A 60 -0.99 -9.04 0.46
N TYR A 61 -0.47 -7.83 0.64
CA TYR A 61 -1.28 -6.62 0.57
C TYR A 61 -1.91 -6.44 -0.80
N LEU A 62 -1.17 -6.64 -1.90
CA LEU A 62 -1.72 -6.52 -3.25
C LEU A 62 -2.83 -7.55 -3.47
N PHE A 63 -2.66 -8.78 -3.00
CA PHE A 63 -3.70 -9.80 -3.05
C PHE A 63 -4.94 -9.37 -2.25
N VAL A 64 -4.78 -8.91 -1.00
CA VAL A 64 -5.91 -8.47 -0.18
C VAL A 64 -6.58 -7.22 -0.73
N ALA A 65 -5.81 -6.22 -1.16
CA ALA A 65 -6.31 -4.97 -1.71
C ALA A 65 -7.04 -5.19 -3.05
N ALA A 66 -6.50 -6.06 -3.90
CA ALA A 66 -7.18 -6.47 -5.12
C ALA A 66 -8.44 -7.25 -4.77
N PHE A 67 -8.32 -8.38 -4.07
CA PHE A 67 -9.40 -9.36 -4.05
C PHE A 67 -10.37 -9.26 -2.87
N GLY A 68 -9.91 -8.78 -1.71
CA GLY A 68 -10.75 -8.57 -0.53
C GLY A 68 -11.35 -7.17 -0.51
N ALA A 69 -10.49 -6.15 -0.39
CA ALA A 69 -10.90 -4.79 -0.10
C ALA A 69 -11.77 -4.19 -1.22
N MET A 70 -11.30 -4.21 -2.46
CA MET A 70 -12.08 -3.66 -3.56
C MET A 70 -13.32 -4.52 -3.87
N GLY A 71 -13.18 -5.84 -3.78
CA GLY A 71 -14.28 -6.77 -4.00
C GLY A 71 -15.47 -6.52 -3.06
N HIS A 72 -15.22 -6.15 -1.80
CA HIS A 72 -16.29 -5.90 -0.82
C HIS A 72 -17.09 -4.62 -1.09
N HIS A 73 -16.69 -3.76 -2.04
CA HIS A 73 -17.50 -2.61 -2.45
C HIS A 73 -18.73 -3.02 -3.27
N LEU A 74 -18.61 -4.11 -4.02
CA LEU A 74 -19.61 -4.61 -4.97
C LEU A 74 -21.00 -4.87 -4.36
N PRO A 75 -21.15 -5.47 -3.16
CA PRO A 75 -22.45 -5.76 -2.56
C PRO A 75 -23.30 -4.50 -2.31
N GLY A 76 -22.67 -3.41 -1.87
CA GLY A 76 -23.33 -2.11 -1.69
C GLY A 76 -23.87 -1.56 -3.02
N MET A 77 -23.06 -1.66 -4.09
CA MET A 77 -23.46 -1.25 -5.45
C MET A 77 -24.61 -2.11 -5.99
N ILE A 78 -24.47 -3.43 -5.93
CA ILE A 78 -25.49 -4.39 -6.37
C ILE A 78 -26.82 -4.09 -5.68
N ARG A 79 -26.79 -3.72 -4.40
CA ARG A 79 -28.00 -3.35 -3.68
C ARG A 79 -28.56 -1.99 -4.09
N ALA A 80 -27.73 -0.96 -4.19
CA ALA A 80 -28.17 0.38 -4.57
C ALA A 80 -28.88 0.40 -5.94
N TYR A 81 -28.39 -0.40 -6.89
CA TYR A 81 -28.92 -0.44 -8.27
C TYR A 81 -29.83 -1.64 -8.57
N GLY A 82 -29.71 -2.73 -7.83
CA GLY A 82 -30.49 -3.95 -8.04
C GLY A 82 -31.84 -3.98 -7.29
N ASP A 83 -32.02 -3.09 -6.32
CA ASP A 83 -33.27 -2.92 -5.59
C ASP A 83 -34.08 -1.75 -6.15
N ARG A 84 -35.13 -2.08 -6.91
CA ARG A 84 -35.96 -1.10 -7.61
C ARG A 84 -36.63 -0.10 -6.65
N ALA A 85 -37.18 -0.56 -5.54
CA ALA A 85 -37.88 0.31 -4.60
C ALA A 85 -36.92 1.27 -3.88
N LEU A 86 -35.73 0.78 -3.51
CA LEU A 86 -34.68 1.62 -2.92
C LEU A 86 -34.13 2.62 -3.93
N PHE A 87 -33.88 2.17 -5.17
CA PHE A 87 -33.40 3.03 -6.24
C PHE A 87 -34.41 4.12 -6.58
N GLU A 88 -35.68 3.80 -6.78
CA GLU A 88 -36.72 4.79 -7.08
C GLU A 88 -36.85 5.85 -5.97
N ARG A 89 -36.74 5.43 -4.70
CA ARG A 89 -36.80 6.34 -3.54
C ARG A 89 -35.62 7.31 -3.46
N PHE A 90 -34.42 6.89 -3.87
CA PHE A 90 -33.19 7.68 -3.75
C PHE A 90 -32.48 7.96 -5.09
N ARG A 91 -33.21 7.85 -6.21
CA ARG A 91 -32.68 7.86 -7.59
C ARG A 91 -31.67 8.95 -7.86
N TRP A 92 -31.99 10.19 -7.49
CA TRP A 92 -31.11 11.33 -7.73
C TRP A 92 -29.80 11.25 -6.95
N ARG A 93 -29.82 10.70 -5.73
CA ARG A 93 -28.60 10.47 -4.95
C ARG A 93 -27.75 9.36 -5.58
N PHE A 94 -28.36 8.27 -6.04
CA PHE A 94 -27.64 7.14 -6.66
C PHE A 94 -27.17 7.42 -8.09
N ILE A 95 -27.66 8.48 -8.74
CA ILE A 95 -27.16 8.95 -10.04
C ILE A 95 -26.05 9.98 -9.83
N PHE A 96 -26.28 11.02 -9.01
CA PHE A 96 -25.33 12.13 -8.91
C PHE A 96 -24.14 11.87 -8.00
N ALA A 97 -24.30 11.11 -6.89
CA ALA A 97 -23.18 10.87 -5.98
C ALA A 97 -22.01 10.08 -6.62
N PRO A 98 -22.24 9.00 -7.39
CA PRO A 98 -21.17 8.31 -8.11
C PRO A 98 -20.47 9.20 -9.14
N LEU A 99 -21.24 9.96 -9.93
CA LEU A 99 -20.68 10.85 -10.94
C LEU A 99 -19.81 11.93 -10.29
N PHE A 100 -20.31 12.54 -9.22
CA PHE A 100 -19.58 13.55 -8.46
C PHE A 100 -18.28 12.98 -7.87
N LEU A 101 -18.35 11.82 -7.20
CA LEU A 101 -17.16 11.20 -6.59
C LEU A 101 -16.15 10.74 -7.66
N LEU A 102 -16.63 10.20 -8.78
CA LEU A 102 -15.78 9.78 -9.89
C LEU A 102 -15.03 10.97 -10.49
N VAL A 103 -15.75 12.03 -10.85
CA VAL A 103 -15.15 13.25 -11.43
C VAL A 103 -14.16 13.85 -10.44
N THR A 104 -14.54 13.96 -9.16
CA THR A 104 -13.67 14.54 -8.12
C THR A 104 -12.41 13.69 -7.92
N CYS A 105 -12.54 12.38 -7.74
CA CYS A 105 -11.37 11.53 -7.50
C CYS A 105 -10.46 11.50 -8.72
N VAL A 106 -11.01 11.31 -9.94
CA VAL A 106 -10.20 11.32 -11.17
C VAL A 106 -9.48 12.65 -11.33
N ALA A 107 -10.15 13.78 -11.10
CA ALA A 107 -9.52 15.09 -11.16
C ALA A 107 -8.36 15.25 -10.15
N PHE A 108 -8.55 14.80 -8.91
CA PHE A 108 -7.50 14.84 -7.90
C PHE A 108 -6.29 13.99 -8.26
N TYR A 109 -6.49 12.77 -8.76
CA TYR A 109 -5.37 11.93 -9.20
C TYR A 109 -4.72 12.44 -10.49
N TRP A 110 -5.50 13.08 -11.37
CA TRP A 110 -5.00 13.69 -12.61
C TRP A 110 -4.09 14.89 -12.34
N TRP A 111 -4.42 15.70 -11.33
CA TRP A 111 -3.62 16.85 -10.90
C TRP A 111 -2.68 16.55 -9.73
N ASP A 112 -2.51 15.27 -9.39
CA ASP A 112 -1.68 14.79 -8.27
C ASP A 112 -1.95 15.47 -6.91
N LEU A 113 -3.21 15.79 -6.65
CA LEU A 113 -3.67 16.44 -5.42
C LEU A 113 -3.76 15.42 -4.28
N LYS A 114 -2.86 15.53 -3.31
CA LYS A 114 -2.64 14.55 -2.25
C LYS A 114 -3.73 14.55 -1.18
N GLY A 115 -4.46 15.66 -1.03
CA GLY A 115 -5.51 15.80 -0.01
C GLY A 115 -6.58 14.71 -0.06
N ILE A 116 -6.91 14.18 -1.25
CA ILE A 116 -7.91 13.10 -1.37
C ILE A 116 -7.44 11.81 -0.68
N ILE A 117 -6.13 11.57 -0.64
CA ILE A 117 -5.56 10.38 -0.01
C ILE A 117 -5.77 10.44 1.51
N LEU A 118 -5.60 11.62 2.14
CA LEU A 118 -5.92 11.82 3.55
C LEU A 118 -7.41 11.57 3.82
N VAL A 119 -8.28 12.08 2.95
CA VAL A 119 -9.73 11.85 3.07
C VAL A 119 -10.06 10.37 3.00
N VAL A 120 -9.57 9.65 1.98
CA VAL A 120 -9.79 8.20 1.83
C VAL A 120 -9.26 7.44 3.05
N PHE A 121 -8.09 7.81 3.57
CA PHE A 121 -7.51 7.19 4.75
C PHE A 121 -8.37 7.38 6.01
N PHE A 122 -8.68 8.63 6.39
CA PHE A 122 -9.50 8.91 7.58
C PHE A 122 -10.91 8.34 7.45
N TRP A 123 -11.44 8.35 6.23
CA TRP A 123 -12.74 7.79 5.95
C TRP A 123 -12.73 6.26 6.08
N GLY A 124 -11.66 5.57 5.69
CA GLY A 124 -11.48 4.13 5.95
C GLY A 124 -11.47 3.79 7.44
N VAL A 125 -10.74 4.57 8.25
CA VAL A 125 -10.74 4.42 9.73
C VAL A 125 -12.15 4.63 10.30
N TRP A 126 -12.83 5.69 9.86
CA TRP A 126 -14.21 5.97 10.24
C TRP A 126 -15.16 4.83 9.85
N HIS A 127 -15.00 4.26 8.67
CA HIS A 127 -15.82 3.16 8.18
C HIS A 127 -15.65 1.90 9.05
N GLY A 128 -14.40 1.46 9.32
CA GLY A 128 -14.14 0.31 10.19
C GLY A 128 -14.68 0.50 11.61
N MET A 129 -14.55 1.72 12.15
CA MET A 129 -15.14 2.11 13.43
C MET A 129 -16.69 2.01 13.39
N MET A 130 -17.31 2.56 12.36
CA MET A 130 -18.77 2.55 12.20
C MET A 130 -19.33 1.15 12.00
N GLN A 131 -18.59 0.24 11.35
CA GLN A 131 -18.95 -1.17 11.27
C GLN A 131 -19.01 -1.80 12.67
N THR A 132 -17.94 -1.66 13.45
CA THR A 132 -17.86 -2.20 14.83
C THR A 132 -18.99 -1.65 15.70
N TYR A 133 -19.24 -0.35 15.63
CA TYR A 133 -20.36 0.30 16.30
C TYR A 133 -21.73 -0.22 15.79
N GLY A 134 -21.87 -0.46 14.49
CA GLY A 134 -23.07 -1.04 13.87
C GLY A 134 -23.41 -2.42 14.46
N PHE A 135 -22.42 -3.30 14.57
CA PHE A 135 -22.58 -4.60 15.22
C PHE A 135 -23.03 -4.47 16.69
N CYS A 136 -22.46 -3.52 17.44
CA CYS A 136 -22.91 -3.23 18.81
C CYS A 136 -24.40 -2.90 18.87
N ARG A 137 -24.92 -2.17 17.88
CA ARG A 137 -26.36 -1.83 17.79
C ARG A 137 -27.23 -3.03 17.47
N ILE A 138 -26.76 -3.97 16.66
CA ILE A 138 -27.49 -5.21 16.38
C ILE A 138 -27.56 -6.07 17.65
N TYR A 139 -26.46 -6.23 18.37
CA TYR A 139 -26.42 -6.99 19.63
C TYR A 139 -27.28 -6.37 20.75
N ASP A 140 -27.32 -5.05 20.84
CA ASP A 140 -28.22 -4.37 21.77
C ASP A 140 -29.69 -4.55 21.37
N ALA A 141 -30.01 -4.49 20.08
CA ALA A 141 -31.38 -4.74 19.60
C ALA A 141 -31.86 -6.16 19.92
N LYS A 142 -30.96 -7.15 19.91
CA LYS A 142 -31.22 -8.55 20.32
C LYS A 142 -31.61 -8.70 21.80
N THR A 143 -31.17 -7.77 22.65
CA THR A 143 -31.51 -7.71 24.08
C THR A 143 -32.57 -6.66 24.42
N GLY A 144 -33.10 -5.96 23.41
CA GLY A 144 -34.06 -4.86 23.61
C GLY A 144 -33.46 -3.61 24.24
N SER A 145 -32.13 -3.45 24.22
CA SER A 145 -31.44 -2.29 24.80
C SER A 145 -31.41 -1.11 23.84
N PHE A 146 -32.19 -0.07 24.11
CA PHE A 146 -32.23 1.17 23.31
C PHE A 146 -31.82 2.42 24.08
N ALA A 147 -31.16 2.26 25.23
CA ALA A 147 -30.77 3.37 26.10
C ALA A 147 -29.82 4.34 25.36
N ALA A 148 -30.13 5.64 25.44
CA ALA A 148 -29.38 6.68 24.74
C ALA A 148 -27.92 6.78 25.21
N LEU A 149 -27.67 6.59 26.52
CA LEU A 149 -26.33 6.61 27.11
C LEU A 149 -25.46 5.46 26.60
N ASN A 150 -25.97 4.22 26.66
CA ASN A 150 -25.28 3.03 26.15
C ASN A 150 -24.88 3.20 24.68
N ARG A 151 -25.80 3.72 23.85
CA ARG A 151 -25.51 4.03 22.45
C ARG A 151 -24.39 5.08 22.29
N ARG A 152 -24.38 6.13 23.12
CA ARG A 152 -23.35 7.18 23.07
C ARG A 152 -22.00 6.64 23.52
N LEU A 153 -21.96 5.86 24.59
CA LEU A 153 -20.73 5.27 25.11
C LEU A 153 -20.12 4.28 24.12
N ASP A 154 -20.93 3.40 23.51
CA ASP A 154 -20.42 2.50 22.47
C ASP A 154 -19.85 3.25 21.26
N PHE A 155 -20.50 4.34 20.84
CA PHE A 155 -19.99 5.17 19.75
C PHE A 155 -18.64 5.79 20.12
N TRP A 156 -18.58 6.44 21.29
CA TRP A 156 -17.35 7.08 21.75
C TRP A 156 -16.23 6.09 22.04
N LEU A 157 -16.54 4.89 22.53
CA LEU A 157 -15.57 3.84 22.76
C LEU A 157 -14.94 3.38 21.44
N CYS A 158 -15.76 3.08 20.42
CA CYS A 158 -15.24 2.78 19.09
C CYS A 158 -14.42 3.95 18.54
N ALA A 159 -14.96 5.17 18.59
CA ALA A 159 -14.32 6.35 18.03
C ALA A 159 -12.96 6.65 18.65
N ILE A 160 -12.89 6.69 19.97
CA ILE A 160 -11.66 7.07 20.65
C ILE A 160 -10.59 6.00 20.49
N TRP A 161 -10.93 4.71 20.58
CA TRP A 161 -9.93 3.65 20.45
C TRP A 161 -9.45 3.46 19.02
N PHE A 162 -10.33 3.62 18.02
CA PHE A 162 -9.90 3.59 16.62
C PHE A 162 -8.95 4.75 16.30
N ALA A 163 -9.29 5.97 16.75
CA ALA A 163 -8.43 7.14 16.58
C ALA A 163 -7.11 7.03 17.36
N THR A 164 -7.15 6.58 18.62
CA THR A 164 -5.96 6.45 19.47
C THR A 164 -4.96 5.46 18.89
N ALA A 165 -5.43 4.32 18.35
CA ALA A 165 -4.55 3.36 17.70
C ALA A 165 -3.84 3.92 16.45
N VAL A 166 -4.46 4.85 15.72
CA VAL A 166 -3.84 5.53 14.59
C VAL A 166 -2.86 6.60 15.07
N VAL A 167 -3.29 7.46 16.01
CA VAL A 167 -2.51 8.59 16.52
C VAL A 167 -1.25 8.16 17.28
N LEU A 168 -1.27 6.98 17.91
CA LEU A 168 -0.12 6.41 18.60
C LEU A 168 0.72 5.48 17.72
N SER A 169 0.26 5.14 16.53
CA SER A 169 1.02 4.30 15.60
C SER A 169 2.11 5.14 14.93
N PRO A 170 3.40 4.84 15.17
CA PRO A 170 4.48 5.60 14.53
C PRO A 170 4.40 5.48 13.01
N MET A 171 4.12 4.29 12.49
CA MET A 171 4.02 4.07 11.04
C MET A 171 2.87 4.86 10.40
N ARG A 172 1.68 4.86 11.02
CA ARG A 172 0.52 5.61 10.50
C ARG A 172 0.74 7.11 10.60
N MET A 173 1.29 7.58 11.72
CA MET A 173 1.53 9.01 11.90
C MET A 173 2.64 9.52 11.00
N THR A 174 3.70 8.75 10.74
CA THR A 174 4.72 9.08 9.74
C THR A 174 4.10 9.31 8.37
N ASP A 175 3.26 8.38 7.89
CA ASP A 175 2.60 8.52 6.58
C ASP A 175 1.56 9.66 6.58
N THR A 176 0.83 9.85 7.69
CA THR A 176 -0.18 10.90 7.82
C THR A 176 0.47 12.29 7.80
N LEU A 177 1.58 12.47 8.52
CA LEU A 177 2.32 13.73 8.58
C LEU A 177 3.05 14.03 7.27
N ASP A 178 3.74 13.05 6.67
CA ASP A 178 4.37 13.26 5.36
C ASP A 178 3.33 13.68 4.32
N LEU A 179 2.17 13.02 4.31
CA LEU A 179 1.09 13.36 3.40
C LEU A 179 0.48 14.74 3.71
N PHE A 180 0.30 15.10 4.97
CA PHE A 180 -0.14 16.44 5.39
C PHE A 180 0.83 17.53 4.95
N TYR A 181 2.14 17.33 5.16
CA TYR A 181 3.18 18.27 4.71
C TYR A 181 3.31 18.29 3.18
N SER A 182 3.05 17.18 2.50
CA SER A 182 3.02 17.13 1.03
C SER A 182 1.87 17.95 0.44
N CYS A 183 0.79 18.11 1.20
CA CYS A 183 -0.29 19.04 0.88
C CYS A 183 0.05 20.51 1.22
N GLY A 184 1.28 20.83 1.65
CA GLY A 184 1.66 22.18 2.09
C GLY A 184 1.11 22.55 3.47
N GLY A 185 0.71 21.57 4.28
CA GLY A 185 0.29 21.81 5.67
C GLY A 185 1.39 22.49 6.50
N PRO A 186 1.03 23.39 7.43
CA PRO A 186 2.01 24.06 8.28
C PRO A 186 2.72 23.08 9.20
N PHE A 187 3.99 23.33 9.50
CA PHE A 187 4.75 22.54 10.46
C PHE A 187 4.03 22.47 11.82
N ILE A 188 3.79 21.25 12.30
CA ILE A 188 3.19 21.00 13.61
C ILE A 188 4.35 20.99 14.61
N GLN A 189 4.22 21.71 15.72
CA GLN A 189 5.27 21.67 16.73
C GLN A 189 5.23 20.33 17.49
N PRO A 190 6.37 19.71 17.82
CA PRO A 190 6.41 18.38 18.45
C PRO A 190 5.58 18.29 19.74
N TRP A 191 5.56 19.37 20.54
CA TRP A 191 4.77 19.41 21.77
C TRP A 191 3.26 19.34 21.51
N VAL A 192 2.78 19.88 20.38
CA VAL A 192 1.35 19.83 19.99
C VAL A 192 0.96 18.40 19.70
N LEU A 193 1.79 17.69 18.93
CA LEU A 193 1.56 16.28 18.61
C LEU A 193 1.60 15.41 19.88
N GLN A 194 2.59 15.60 20.75
CA GLN A 194 2.69 14.88 22.02
C GLN A 194 1.50 15.18 22.95
N ALA A 195 1.07 16.43 23.03
CA ALA A 195 -0.11 16.81 23.81
C ALA A 195 -1.37 16.16 23.25
N ALA A 196 -1.53 16.13 21.93
CA ALA A 196 -2.64 15.43 21.28
C ALA A 196 -2.60 13.93 21.60
N GLN A 197 -1.46 13.26 21.43
CA GLN A 197 -1.28 11.83 21.76
C GLN A 197 -1.66 11.51 23.21
N ARG A 198 -1.18 12.30 24.18
CA ARG A 198 -1.56 12.16 25.60
C ARG A 198 -3.05 12.39 25.83
N GLY A 199 -3.62 13.39 25.15
CA GLY A 199 -5.06 13.66 25.17
C GLY A 199 -5.87 12.46 24.68
N PHE A 200 -5.51 11.86 23.55
CA PHE A 200 -6.18 10.66 23.03
C PHE A 200 -6.15 9.50 24.03
N VAL A 201 -4.99 9.22 24.65
CA VAL A 201 -4.88 8.20 25.71
C VAL A 201 -5.80 8.52 26.88
N PHE A 202 -5.77 9.75 27.38
CA PHE A 202 -6.61 10.18 28.51
C PHE A 202 -8.10 9.98 28.20
N PHE A 203 -8.57 10.45 27.03
CA PHE A 203 -9.96 10.29 26.62
C PHE A 203 -10.33 8.81 26.40
N ALA A 204 -9.42 8.00 25.86
CA ALA A 204 -9.66 6.57 25.67
C ALA A 204 -9.89 5.86 27.01
N LEU A 205 -9.07 6.17 28.02
CA LEU A 205 -9.22 5.65 29.38
C LEU A 205 -10.52 6.14 30.03
N ALA A 206 -10.80 7.45 29.96
CA ALA A 206 -12.00 8.04 30.56
C ALA A 206 -13.29 7.44 29.98
N VAL A 207 -13.39 7.34 28.65
CA VAL A 207 -14.54 6.72 27.98
C VAL A 207 -14.67 5.24 28.33
N SER A 208 -13.54 4.52 28.44
CA SER A 208 -13.54 3.11 28.84
C SER A 208 -14.06 2.91 30.26
N ILE A 209 -13.64 3.75 31.21
CA ILE A 209 -14.13 3.72 32.60
C ILE A 209 -15.64 3.98 32.63
N LEU A 210 -16.11 5.01 31.94
CA LEU A 210 -17.54 5.33 31.86
C LEU A 210 -18.35 4.19 31.20
N PHE A 211 -17.79 3.58 30.15
CA PHE A 211 -18.40 2.43 29.47
C PHE A 211 -18.53 1.23 30.42
N VAL A 212 -17.45 0.85 31.12
CA VAL A 212 -17.46 -0.29 32.06
C VAL A 212 -18.41 -0.01 33.22
N ALA A 213 -18.36 1.18 33.83
CA ALA A 213 -19.27 1.56 34.90
C ALA A 213 -20.74 1.45 34.47
N ASN A 214 -21.08 1.98 33.28
CA ASN A 214 -22.42 1.87 32.72
C ASN A 214 -22.80 0.41 32.38
N PHE A 215 -21.86 -0.38 31.83
CA PHE A 215 -22.10 -1.79 31.49
C PHE A 215 -22.43 -2.62 32.75
N VAL A 216 -21.64 -2.44 33.82
CA VAL A 216 -21.87 -3.08 35.13
C VAL A 216 -23.18 -2.60 35.74
N TRP A 217 -23.45 -1.30 35.74
CA TRP A 217 -24.72 -0.76 36.27
C TRP A 217 -25.95 -1.27 35.52
N MET A 218 -25.90 -1.37 34.19
CA MET A 218 -27.02 -1.97 33.44
C MET A 218 -27.19 -3.47 33.76
N SER A 219 -26.10 -4.17 34.02
CA SER A 219 -26.15 -5.59 34.40
C SER A 219 -26.86 -5.82 35.75
N THR A 220 -26.82 -4.85 36.66
CA THR A 220 -27.51 -4.92 37.97
C THR A 220 -28.98 -4.53 37.90
N GLN A 221 -29.41 -3.74 36.90
CA GLN A 221 -30.79 -3.23 36.77
C GLN A 221 -31.78 -4.14 36.01
N ALA A 222 -31.50 -5.43 35.85
CA ALA A 222 -32.27 -6.38 35.02
C ALA A 222 -32.42 -6.00 33.53
N LYS A 223 -31.84 -4.88 33.07
CA LYS A 223 -31.66 -4.47 31.67
C LYS A 223 -30.33 -5.03 31.16
N ARG A 224 -30.28 -6.34 30.93
CA ARG A 224 -29.02 -7.02 30.60
C ARG A 224 -28.44 -6.51 29.28
N SER A 225 -27.25 -5.90 29.37
CA SER A 225 -26.39 -5.64 28.21
C SER A 225 -25.98 -6.96 27.56
N ASN A 226 -25.85 -6.97 26.24
CA ASN A 226 -25.43 -8.17 25.54
C ASN A 226 -23.95 -8.49 25.83
N PRO A 227 -23.59 -9.63 26.43
CA PRO A 227 -22.20 -9.97 26.73
C PRO A 227 -21.38 -10.24 25.46
N VAL A 228 -22.00 -10.67 24.36
CA VAL A 228 -21.33 -10.89 23.07
C VAL A 228 -20.85 -9.56 22.48
N LYS A 229 -21.57 -8.46 22.74
CA LYS A 229 -21.15 -7.11 22.38
C LYS A 229 -19.82 -6.75 23.05
N LEU A 230 -19.65 -7.08 24.33
CA LEU A 230 -18.41 -6.80 25.05
C LEU A 230 -17.25 -7.62 24.45
N ALA A 231 -17.48 -8.91 24.17
CA ALA A 231 -16.48 -9.75 23.51
C ALA A 231 -16.08 -9.19 22.14
N LEU A 232 -17.05 -8.79 21.31
CA LEU A 232 -16.81 -8.13 20.03
C LEU A 232 -15.97 -6.86 20.19
N LEU A 233 -16.34 -5.96 21.12
CA LEU A 233 -15.61 -4.71 21.33
C LEU A 233 -14.16 -4.98 21.72
N ILE A 234 -13.94 -5.93 22.65
CA ILE A 234 -12.58 -6.32 23.07
C ILE A 234 -11.80 -6.86 21.88
N THR A 235 -12.36 -7.80 21.11
CA THR A 235 -11.61 -8.42 20.00
C THR A 235 -11.38 -7.45 18.86
N SER A 236 -12.39 -6.68 18.44
CA SER A 236 -12.25 -5.68 17.37
C SER A 236 -11.27 -4.57 17.71
N ILE A 237 -11.35 -3.99 18.92
CA ILE A 237 -10.44 -2.90 19.33
C ILE A 237 -9.02 -3.42 19.51
N SER A 238 -8.85 -4.58 20.16
CA SER A 238 -7.52 -5.17 20.37
C SER A 238 -6.88 -5.57 19.04
N PHE A 239 -7.66 -6.10 18.11
CA PHE A 239 -7.15 -6.45 16.78
C PHE A 239 -6.82 -5.22 15.94
N TRP A 240 -7.66 -4.18 15.96
CA TRP A 240 -7.34 -2.89 15.33
C TRP A 240 -6.05 -2.28 15.91
N TRP A 241 -5.89 -2.33 17.23
CA TRP A 241 -4.66 -1.90 17.90
C TRP A 241 -3.46 -2.71 17.42
N TYR A 242 -3.57 -4.05 17.44
CA TYR A 242 -2.52 -4.95 16.95
C TYR A 242 -2.13 -4.65 15.50
N CYS A 243 -3.09 -4.49 14.59
CA CYS A 243 -2.82 -4.17 13.20
C CYS A 243 -2.09 -2.83 13.00
N ASN A 244 -2.32 -1.84 13.86
CA ASN A 244 -1.68 -0.52 13.73
C ASN A 244 -0.38 -0.37 14.54
N ASN A 245 -0.24 -1.08 15.66
CA ASN A 245 0.85 -0.88 16.62
C ASN A 245 1.65 -2.15 16.96
N GLY A 246 1.09 -3.33 16.71
CA GLY A 246 1.73 -4.62 17.00
C GLY A 246 2.38 -5.30 15.80
N VAL A 247 2.01 -4.90 14.58
CA VAL A 247 2.58 -5.44 13.33
C VAL A 247 3.70 -4.53 12.83
N SER A 248 4.89 -5.09 12.58
CA SER A 248 6.08 -4.35 12.14
C SER A 248 5.98 -3.81 10.71
N ASN A 249 5.11 -4.39 9.88
CA ASN A 249 4.86 -3.95 8.51
C ASN A 249 3.45 -3.39 8.35
N LEU A 250 3.35 -2.11 8.00
CA LEU A 250 2.09 -1.39 7.84
C LEU A 250 1.16 -2.04 6.81
N LEU A 251 1.69 -2.53 5.69
CA LEU A 251 0.89 -3.17 4.64
C LEU A 251 0.26 -4.48 5.13
N VAL A 252 1.01 -5.25 5.92
CA VAL A 252 0.49 -6.46 6.57
C VAL A 252 -0.58 -6.10 7.59
N GLY A 253 -0.37 -5.05 8.38
CA GLY A 253 -1.35 -4.55 9.35
C GLY A 253 -2.66 -4.12 8.68
N ILE A 254 -2.58 -3.37 7.58
CA ILE A 254 -3.75 -3.01 6.76
C ILE A 254 -4.43 -4.28 6.26
N ALA A 255 -3.69 -5.17 5.58
CA ALA A 255 -4.24 -6.40 5.00
C ALA A 255 -4.95 -7.30 6.04
N LEU A 256 -4.38 -7.44 7.24
CA LEU A 256 -4.99 -8.19 8.35
C LEU A 256 -6.33 -7.61 8.75
N PHE A 257 -6.40 -6.28 8.93
CA PHE A 257 -7.64 -5.62 9.30
C PHE A 257 -8.68 -5.68 8.19
N GLU A 258 -8.30 -5.45 6.94
CA GLU A 258 -9.19 -5.55 5.78
C GLU A 258 -9.83 -6.94 5.70
N VAL A 259 -9.06 -8.03 5.81
CA VAL A 259 -9.63 -9.39 5.78
C VAL A 259 -10.62 -9.61 6.92
N PHE A 260 -10.31 -9.14 8.14
CA PHE A 260 -11.25 -9.24 9.26
C PHE A 260 -12.54 -8.45 9.01
N HIS A 261 -12.38 -7.21 8.56
CA HIS A 261 -13.47 -6.30 8.21
C HIS A 261 -14.38 -6.92 7.14
N ASP A 262 -13.78 -7.50 6.10
CA ASP A 262 -14.47 -8.16 4.98
C ASP A 262 -15.24 -9.39 5.40
N VAL A 263 -14.65 -10.25 6.24
CA VAL A 263 -15.34 -11.46 6.72
C VAL A 263 -16.59 -11.10 7.52
N GLN A 264 -16.47 -10.11 8.42
CA GLN A 264 -17.61 -9.62 9.18
C GLN A 264 -18.69 -9.03 8.24
N TYR A 265 -18.28 -8.15 7.34
CA TYR A 265 -19.18 -7.45 6.43
C TYR A 265 -19.89 -8.41 5.47
N LEU A 266 -19.13 -9.18 4.69
CA LEU A 266 -19.66 -10.04 3.63
C LEU A 266 -20.57 -11.13 4.18
N SER A 267 -20.23 -11.70 5.34
CA SER A 267 -21.08 -12.72 5.97
C SER A 267 -22.45 -12.14 6.38
N LEU A 268 -22.45 -10.94 6.97
CA LEU A 268 -23.66 -10.28 7.42
C LEU A 268 -24.50 -9.78 6.23
N VAL A 269 -23.87 -9.19 5.22
CA VAL A 269 -24.53 -8.69 4.00
C VAL A 269 -25.14 -9.83 3.18
N TRP A 270 -24.44 -10.96 3.03
CA TRP A 270 -24.97 -12.13 2.36
C TRP A 270 -26.26 -12.63 3.03
N ILE A 271 -26.21 -12.79 4.36
CA ILE A 271 -27.35 -13.28 5.14
C ILE A 271 -28.52 -12.31 5.08
N TYR A 272 -28.23 -11.01 5.21
CA TYR A 272 -29.22 -9.96 5.06
C TYR A 272 -29.95 -10.05 3.72
N ASN A 273 -29.19 -10.05 2.61
CA ASN A 273 -29.78 -10.03 1.27
C ASN A 273 -30.56 -11.31 0.97
N ARG A 274 -30.06 -12.46 1.43
CA ARG A 274 -30.78 -13.73 1.36
C ARG A 274 -32.11 -13.67 2.10
N ASN A 275 -32.11 -13.26 3.38
CA ASN A 275 -33.33 -13.15 4.17
C ASN A 275 -34.35 -12.20 3.53
N ARG A 276 -33.85 -11.15 2.86
CA ARG A 276 -34.69 -10.18 2.19
C ARG A 276 -35.32 -10.74 0.93
N VAL A 277 -34.53 -11.40 0.07
CA VAL A 277 -35.00 -12.11 -1.15
C VAL A 277 -36.05 -13.18 -0.82
N GLU A 278 -35.94 -13.82 0.35
CA GLU A 278 -36.91 -14.81 0.82
C GLU A 278 -38.23 -14.18 1.32
N LYS A 279 -38.20 -12.95 1.85
CA LYS A 279 -39.36 -12.31 2.52
C LYS A 279 -40.07 -11.25 1.67
N ASP A 280 -39.35 -10.55 0.81
CA ASP A 280 -39.85 -9.41 0.04
C ASP A 280 -40.09 -9.81 -1.41
N GLN A 281 -41.37 -9.82 -1.81
CA GLN A 281 -41.75 -10.25 -3.14
C GLN A 281 -41.39 -9.23 -4.24
N ASN A 282 -41.06 -7.99 -3.88
CA ASN A 282 -40.78 -6.92 -4.84
C ASN A 282 -39.33 -6.89 -5.32
N ILE A 283 -38.47 -7.78 -4.81
CA ILE A 283 -37.07 -7.85 -5.23
C ILE A 283 -36.95 -8.46 -6.63
N GLY A 284 -36.16 -7.79 -7.49
CA GLY A 284 -35.97 -8.15 -8.89
C GLY A 284 -35.30 -9.51 -9.11
N GLY A 285 -35.48 -10.05 -10.33
CA GLY A 285 -35.06 -11.40 -10.71
C GLY A 285 -33.55 -11.67 -10.55
N PHE A 286 -32.69 -10.69 -10.87
CA PHE A 286 -31.24 -10.82 -10.70
C PHE A 286 -30.83 -11.02 -9.23
N MET A 287 -31.32 -10.17 -8.33
CA MET A 287 -31.05 -10.30 -6.89
C MET A 287 -31.55 -11.63 -6.32
N ARG A 288 -32.75 -12.07 -6.76
CA ARG A 288 -33.27 -13.39 -6.38
C ARG A 288 -32.40 -14.54 -6.89
N PHE A 289 -31.90 -14.42 -8.11
CA PHE A 289 -31.01 -15.41 -8.69
C PHE A 289 -29.70 -15.49 -7.92
N VAL A 290 -29.03 -14.37 -7.61
CA VAL A 290 -27.74 -14.37 -6.89
C VAL A 290 -27.88 -14.88 -5.46
N PHE A 291 -28.95 -14.50 -4.74
CA PHE A 291 -29.10 -14.81 -3.31
C PHE A 291 -30.06 -15.97 -2.98
N ARG A 292 -30.49 -16.78 -3.97
CA ARG A 292 -31.29 -18.00 -3.68
C ARG A 292 -30.47 -19.01 -2.87
N ARG A 293 -31.16 -19.96 -2.22
CA ARG A 293 -30.55 -21.01 -1.39
C ARG A 293 -29.76 -22.03 -2.23
N SER A 294 -28.55 -21.65 -2.66
CA SER A 294 -27.61 -22.54 -3.33
C SER A 294 -26.18 -22.27 -2.88
N GLY A 295 -25.44 -23.33 -2.52
CA GLY A 295 -24.01 -23.23 -2.23
C GLY A 295 -23.20 -22.78 -3.45
N SER A 296 -23.58 -23.20 -4.66
CA SER A 296 -22.90 -22.78 -5.90
C SER A 296 -22.99 -21.27 -6.17
N LEU A 297 -24.03 -20.61 -5.64
CA LEU A 297 -24.19 -19.17 -5.80
C LEU A 297 -23.39 -18.35 -4.80
N VAL A 298 -23.06 -18.92 -3.64
CA VAL A 298 -22.02 -18.35 -2.77
C VAL A 298 -20.70 -18.31 -3.55
N GLY A 299 -20.36 -19.40 -4.24
CA GLY A 299 -19.19 -19.46 -5.11
C GLY A 299 -19.22 -18.43 -6.24
N LEU A 300 -20.35 -18.29 -6.95
CA LEU A 300 -20.50 -17.27 -7.99
C LEU A 300 -20.36 -15.85 -7.43
N TYR A 301 -20.97 -15.58 -6.27
CA TYR A 301 -20.90 -14.28 -5.61
C TYR A 301 -19.48 -13.92 -5.19
N LEU A 302 -18.75 -14.88 -4.60
CA LEU A 302 -17.32 -14.72 -4.34
C LEU A 302 -16.56 -14.49 -5.64
N GLY A 303 -16.83 -15.26 -6.70
CA GLY A 303 -16.23 -15.06 -8.02
C GLY A 303 -16.45 -13.65 -8.59
N LEU A 304 -17.62 -13.05 -8.39
CA LEU A 304 -17.90 -11.67 -8.79
C LEU A 304 -17.11 -10.65 -7.96
N ILE A 305 -16.98 -10.87 -6.65
CA ILE A 305 -16.13 -10.07 -5.75
C ILE A 305 -14.67 -10.13 -6.23
N PHE A 306 -14.16 -11.34 -6.51
CA PHE A 306 -12.81 -11.55 -7.06
C PHE A 306 -12.63 -10.85 -8.42
N ALA A 307 -13.60 -10.98 -9.32
CA ALA A 307 -13.54 -10.36 -10.64
C ALA A 307 -13.53 -8.83 -10.56
N TYR A 308 -14.41 -8.23 -9.75
CA TYR A 308 -14.43 -6.78 -9.52
C TYR A 308 -13.13 -6.30 -8.88
N GLY A 309 -12.63 -7.04 -7.89
CA GLY A 309 -11.41 -6.72 -7.17
C GLY A 309 -10.12 -6.79 -8.01
N SER A 310 -10.11 -7.61 -9.07
CA SER A 310 -8.96 -7.72 -9.98
C SER A 310 -8.54 -6.38 -10.62
N LEU A 311 -9.44 -5.38 -10.63
CA LEU A 311 -9.15 -4.04 -11.14
C LEU A 311 -7.97 -3.35 -10.43
N ALA A 312 -7.83 -3.52 -9.10
CA ALA A 312 -6.67 -2.99 -8.35
C ALA A 312 -5.36 -3.67 -8.77
N TYR A 313 -5.42 -4.98 -8.99
CA TYR A 313 -4.26 -5.75 -9.42
C TYR A 313 -3.78 -5.30 -10.80
N PHE A 314 -4.69 -5.15 -11.77
CA PHE A 314 -4.34 -4.62 -13.08
C PHE A 314 -3.78 -3.20 -12.99
N ASN A 315 -4.39 -2.32 -12.18
CA ASN A 315 -3.91 -0.95 -11.97
C ASN A 315 -2.44 -0.91 -11.51
N SER A 316 -2.05 -1.81 -10.61
CA SER A 316 -0.68 -1.86 -10.08
C SER A 316 0.38 -2.23 -11.12
N ARG A 317 0.00 -2.89 -12.21
CA ARG A 317 0.92 -3.37 -13.27
C ARG A 317 0.88 -2.53 -14.55
N LEU A 318 0.06 -1.49 -14.60
CA LEU A 318 0.00 -0.58 -15.73
C LEU A 318 1.23 0.33 -15.75
N GLN A 319 1.89 0.39 -16.90
CA GLN A 319 3.04 1.26 -17.16
C GLN A 319 2.63 2.61 -17.76
N ILE A 320 1.35 2.78 -18.15
CA ILE A 320 0.83 4.02 -18.73
C ILE A 320 0.26 4.88 -17.61
N GLU A 321 0.97 5.93 -17.22
CA GLU A 321 0.63 6.80 -16.08
C GLU A 321 -0.78 7.37 -16.19
N THR A 322 -1.18 7.86 -17.36
CA THR A 322 -2.52 8.44 -17.58
C THR A 322 -3.65 7.48 -17.23
N ILE A 323 -3.54 6.22 -17.68
CA ILE A 323 -4.54 5.18 -17.39
C ILE A 323 -4.50 4.85 -15.90
N LYS A 324 -3.30 4.79 -15.31
CA LYS A 324 -3.11 4.54 -13.88
C LYS A 324 -3.77 5.62 -13.01
N HIS A 325 -3.64 6.90 -13.35
CA HIS A 325 -4.29 7.99 -12.60
C HIS A 325 -5.81 7.90 -12.67
N VAL A 326 -6.37 7.69 -13.87
CA VAL A 326 -7.82 7.53 -14.05
C VAL A 326 -8.33 6.33 -13.24
N LEU A 327 -7.65 5.19 -13.37
CA LEU A 327 -8.05 3.95 -12.71
C LEU A 327 -7.93 4.06 -11.18
N THR A 328 -6.88 4.70 -10.66
CA THR A 328 -6.73 4.99 -9.23
C THR A 328 -7.85 5.93 -8.73
N GLY A 329 -8.25 6.91 -9.54
CA GLY A 329 -9.42 7.74 -9.27
C GLY A 329 -10.72 6.95 -9.21
N VAL A 330 -10.94 6.01 -10.15
CA VAL A 330 -12.11 5.11 -10.14
C VAL A 330 -12.14 4.25 -8.89
N VAL A 331 -11.00 3.67 -8.51
CA VAL A 331 -10.85 2.85 -7.30
C VAL A 331 -11.18 3.65 -6.04
N SER A 332 -10.65 4.87 -5.93
CA SER A 332 -10.89 5.74 -4.79
C SER A 332 -12.35 6.22 -4.71
N ALA A 333 -12.95 6.53 -5.86
CA ALA A 333 -14.37 6.87 -5.94
C ALA A 333 -15.24 5.68 -5.53
N SER A 334 -14.88 4.46 -5.95
CA SER A 334 -15.57 3.23 -5.53
C SER A 334 -15.50 3.03 -4.02
N ALA A 335 -14.33 3.22 -3.40
CA ALA A 335 -14.18 3.14 -1.95
C ALA A 335 -15.09 4.14 -1.23
N LEU A 336 -15.01 5.43 -1.58
CA LEU A 336 -15.87 6.47 -0.99
C LEU A 336 -17.36 6.19 -1.17
N LEU A 337 -17.75 5.68 -2.34
CA LEU A 337 -19.13 5.36 -2.66
C LEU A 337 -19.62 4.12 -1.90
N HIS A 338 -18.78 3.10 -1.73
CA HIS A 338 -19.07 1.93 -0.90
C HIS A 338 -19.43 2.36 0.51
N PHE A 339 -18.59 3.19 1.12
CA PHE A 339 -18.83 3.66 2.47
C PHE A 339 -20.11 4.50 2.59
N TYR A 340 -20.38 5.33 1.59
CA TYR A 340 -21.60 6.11 1.50
C TYR A 340 -22.83 5.19 1.43
N TYR A 341 -22.84 4.20 0.52
CA TYR A 341 -23.95 3.26 0.36
C TYR A 341 -24.19 2.41 1.59
N ASP A 342 -23.13 1.94 2.25
CA ASP A 342 -23.26 1.20 3.48
C ASP A 342 -23.93 1.99 4.59
N GLY A 343 -23.59 3.28 4.75
CA GLY A 343 -24.25 4.16 5.71
C GLY A 343 -25.75 4.32 5.47
N PHE A 344 -26.20 4.30 4.20
CA PHE A 344 -27.61 4.32 3.83
C PHE A 344 -28.30 2.99 4.12
N ILE A 345 -27.61 1.90 3.81
CA ILE A 345 -28.12 0.55 3.85
C ILE A 345 -28.24 0.02 5.30
N TRP A 346 -27.29 0.37 6.17
CA TRP A 346 -27.11 -0.21 7.50
C TRP A 346 -27.78 0.57 8.63
N LYS A 347 -28.71 1.46 8.33
CA LYS A 347 -29.42 2.22 9.37
C LYS A 347 -30.37 1.29 10.14
N VAL A 348 -29.87 0.63 11.20
CA VAL A 348 -30.58 -0.35 12.06
C VAL A 348 -31.84 0.23 12.74
N ARG A 349 -32.09 1.53 12.64
CA ARG A 349 -33.34 2.16 13.10
C ARG A 349 -34.51 1.98 12.14
N GLU A 350 -34.23 1.68 10.86
CA GLU A 350 -35.25 1.47 9.86
C GLU A 350 -35.97 0.13 10.09
N SER A 351 -37.30 0.17 10.09
CA SER A 351 -38.14 -1.00 10.35
C SER A 351 -37.84 -2.17 9.39
N SER A 352 -37.63 -1.87 8.10
CA SER A 352 -37.25 -2.82 7.06
C SER A 352 -35.91 -3.52 7.35
N THR A 353 -34.89 -2.76 7.76
CA THR A 353 -33.56 -3.28 8.12
C THR A 353 -33.63 -4.16 9.37
N ARG A 354 -34.45 -3.79 10.35
CA ARG A 354 -34.67 -4.63 11.54
C ARG A 354 -35.40 -5.93 11.23
N GLN A 355 -36.45 -5.87 10.42
CA GLN A 355 -37.27 -7.04 10.06
C GLN A 355 -36.48 -8.08 9.25
N SER A 356 -35.63 -7.62 8.34
CA SER A 356 -34.73 -8.48 7.55
C SER A 356 -33.62 -9.12 8.41
N LEU A 357 -33.14 -8.43 9.45
CA LEU A 357 -32.22 -8.96 10.46
C LEU A 357 -32.90 -9.78 11.59
N GLY A 358 -34.24 -9.89 11.57
CA GLY A 358 -35.00 -10.62 12.59
C GLY A 358 -34.93 -9.97 13.97
N LEU A 359 -34.99 -8.63 14.04
CA LEU A 359 -35.01 -7.82 15.27
C LEU A 359 -36.43 -7.25 15.48
N SER A 360 -37.13 -7.58 16.59
CA SER A 360 -38.47 -7.05 16.93
C SER A 360 -38.41 -5.86 17.91
N GLY A 361 -39.39 -4.93 17.81
CA GLY A 361 -39.68 -3.88 18.82
C GLY A 361 -39.00 -2.49 18.65
N GLY A 362 -39.79 -1.42 18.73
CA GLY A 362 -39.33 -0.01 18.81
C GLY A 362 -39.21 0.68 17.45
N THR A 363 -40.33 1.23 16.96
CA THR A 363 -40.39 2.11 15.78
C THR A 363 -40.23 3.55 16.25
N ALA A 364 -39.09 4.19 15.96
CA ALA A 364 -39.10 5.64 15.88
C ALA A 364 -39.70 5.97 14.50
N GLU A 365 -40.95 6.41 14.47
CA GLU A 365 -41.50 7.05 13.28
C GLU A 365 -40.60 8.22 12.89
N VAL A 366 -40.15 8.23 11.65
CA VAL A 366 -39.32 9.32 11.12
C VAL A 366 -40.28 10.47 10.80
N SER A 367 -40.37 11.47 11.67
CA SER A 367 -41.16 12.67 11.42
C SER A 367 -40.70 13.37 10.13
N PRO A 368 -41.58 13.59 9.14
CA PRO A 368 -41.23 14.23 7.88
C PRO A 368 -41.40 15.75 8.03
N HIS A 369 -40.62 16.43 8.87
CA HIS A 369 -40.78 17.88 9.06
C HIS A 369 -39.47 18.62 8.76
N GLY A 370 -39.48 19.41 7.67
CA GLY A 370 -38.44 20.37 7.31
C GLY A 370 -37.45 19.93 6.21
N ILE A 371 -37.93 19.52 5.03
CA ILE A 371 -37.09 19.02 3.92
C ILE A 371 -36.00 20.04 3.51
N PHE A 372 -36.32 21.34 3.49
CA PHE A 372 -35.37 22.38 3.07
C PHE A 372 -34.31 22.73 4.13
N HIS A 373 -34.72 22.93 5.38
CA HIS A 373 -33.80 23.30 6.46
C HIS A 373 -32.85 22.15 6.84
N GLY A 374 -33.35 20.91 6.82
CA GLY A 374 -32.56 19.72 7.16
C GLY A 374 -31.48 19.38 6.12
N TRP A 375 -31.78 19.55 4.82
CA TRP A 375 -30.79 19.28 3.76
C TRP A 375 -29.69 20.33 3.72
N LEU A 376 -30.03 21.61 3.89
CA LEU A 376 -29.03 22.69 3.96
C LEU A 376 -28.10 22.51 5.17
N LEU A 377 -28.65 22.23 6.36
CA LEU A 377 -27.84 21.95 7.55
C LEU A 377 -26.98 20.69 7.38
N HIS A 378 -27.48 19.68 6.69
CA HIS A 378 -26.69 18.49 6.39
C HIS A 378 -25.58 18.79 5.38
N GLY A 379 -25.89 19.48 4.28
CA GLY A 379 -24.92 19.92 3.28
C GLY A 379 -23.85 20.82 3.89
N ALA A 380 -24.22 21.78 4.73
CA ALA A 380 -23.29 22.65 5.45
C ALA A 380 -22.32 21.85 6.34
N LYS A 381 -22.79 20.79 7.01
CA LYS A 381 -21.92 19.90 7.79
C LYS A 381 -20.89 19.19 6.92
N TRP A 382 -21.29 18.73 5.74
CA TRP A 382 -20.36 18.10 4.78
C TRP A 382 -19.38 19.11 4.19
N VAL A 383 -19.84 20.33 3.89
CA VAL A 383 -18.97 21.41 3.43
C VAL A 383 -17.92 21.72 4.49
N ALA A 384 -18.33 21.90 5.75
CA ALA A 384 -17.42 22.18 6.85
C ALA A 384 -16.47 21.02 7.16
N ALA A 385 -16.93 19.77 7.11
CA ALA A 385 -16.13 18.60 7.49
C ALA A 385 -15.21 18.10 6.37
N PHE A 386 -15.56 18.33 5.09
CA PHE A 386 -14.83 17.75 3.96
C PHE A 386 -14.41 18.78 2.91
N VAL A 387 -15.33 19.62 2.44
CA VAL A 387 -15.02 20.54 1.33
C VAL A 387 -14.03 21.62 1.76
N VAL A 388 -14.24 22.24 2.92
CA VAL A 388 -13.35 23.30 3.43
C VAL A 388 -11.95 22.76 3.76
N PRO A 389 -11.79 21.66 4.53
CA PRO A 389 -10.45 21.11 4.80
C PRO A 389 -9.75 20.62 3.52
N LEU A 390 -10.46 19.94 2.62
CA LEU A 390 -9.87 19.46 1.37
C LEU A 390 -9.50 20.61 0.44
N GLY A 391 -10.32 21.66 0.36
CA GLY A 391 -10.03 22.87 -0.38
C GLY A 391 -8.83 23.62 0.19
N ALA A 392 -8.68 23.68 1.53
CA ALA A 392 -7.51 24.26 2.17
C ALA A 392 -6.23 23.47 1.87
N LEU A 393 -6.25 22.14 2.01
CA LEU A 393 -5.12 21.27 1.66
C LEU A 393 -4.73 21.42 0.17
N TRP A 394 -5.73 21.54 -0.70
CA TRP A 394 -5.48 21.77 -2.13
C TRP A 394 -4.83 23.14 -2.38
N LEU A 395 -5.38 24.21 -1.81
CA LEU A 395 -4.80 25.55 -1.94
C LEU A 395 -3.37 25.60 -1.40
N TRP A 396 -3.11 24.96 -0.25
CA TRP A 396 -1.76 24.85 0.29
C TRP A 396 -0.82 24.06 -0.61
N GLN A 397 -1.25 22.96 -1.21
CA GLN A 397 -0.39 22.19 -2.09
C GLN A 397 0.04 23.00 -3.32
N LEU A 398 -0.85 23.85 -3.84
CA LEU A 398 -0.56 24.72 -4.98
C LEU A 398 0.39 25.89 -4.65
N HIS A 399 0.36 26.42 -3.42
CA HIS A 399 1.06 27.66 -3.07
C HIS A 399 2.23 27.48 -2.09
N SER A 400 2.27 26.36 -1.38
CA SER A 400 3.15 26.12 -0.23
C SER A 400 3.76 24.71 -0.28
N ALA A 401 4.14 24.24 -1.46
CA ALA A 401 4.74 22.91 -1.62
C ALA A 401 6.07 22.83 -0.86
N VAL A 402 6.11 22.00 0.19
CA VAL A 402 7.30 21.78 1.01
C VAL A 402 8.22 20.77 0.33
N PRO A 403 9.52 21.06 0.11
CA PRO A 403 10.47 20.12 -0.50
C PRO A 403 10.58 18.80 0.28
N ALA A 404 10.84 17.69 -0.44
CA ALA A 404 10.83 16.36 0.15
C ALA A 404 11.81 16.20 1.32
N LEU A 405 13.01 16.81 1.25
CA LEU A 405 13.99 16.80 2.33
C LEU A 405 13.48 17.50 3.60
N GLN A 406 12.85 18.66 3.43
CA GLN A 406 12.31 19.42 4.56
C GLN A 406 11.11 18.68 5.20
N ARG A 407 10.25 18.05 4.39
CA ARG A 407 9.13 17.25 4.91
C ARG A 407 9.61 16.08 5.76
N THR A 408 10.56 15.29 5.26
CA THR A 408 11.05 14.13 6.02
C THR A 408 11.82 14.56 7.26
N ALA A 409 12.52 15.70 7.22
CA ALA A 409 13.12 16.31 8.42
C ALA A 409 12.06 16.68 9.48
N TRP A 410 10.96 17.34 9.08
CA TRP A 410 9.86 17.67 9.97
C TRP A 410 9.20 16.43 10.59
N VAL A 411 9.02 15.37 9.80
CA VAL A 411 8.47 14.10 10.31
C VAL A 411 9.38 13.47 11.36
N VAL A 412 10.70 13.47 11.16
CA VAL A 412 11.66 12.99 12.19
C VAL A 412 11.63 13.88 13.43
N GLN A 413 11.47 15.21 13.26
CA GLN A 413 11.36 16.14 14.39
C GLN A 413 10.09 15.90 15.23
N ASP A 414 8.97 15.59 14.57
CA ASP A 414 7.69 15.31 15.23
C ASP A 414 7.62 13.91 15.84
N LEU A 415 8.21 12.94 15.15
CA LEU A 415 8.21 11.52 15.51
C LEU A 415 9.66 11.00 15.57
N PRO A 416 10.46 11.39 16.59
CA PRO A 416 11.88 11.03 16.65
C PRO A 416 12.14 9.55 17.00
N ILE A 417 11.11 8.73 17.20
CA ILE A 417 11.24 7.35 17.67
C ILE A 417 10.74 6.38 16.60
N GLY A 418 11.66 5.67 15.95
CA GLY A 418 11.33 4.61 15.00
C GLY A 418 12.15 4.59 13.72
N ALA A 419 12.48 3.39 13.24
CA ALA A 419 13.36 3.19 12.09
C ALA A 419 12.83 3.84 10.79
N ARG A 420 11.52 3.77 10.53
CA ARG A 420 10.94 4.16 9.23
C ARG A 420 11.17 5.62 8.87
N GLN A 421 10.88 6.55 9.79
CA GLN A 421 11.02 7.98 9.49
C GLN A 421 12.49 8.40 9.34
N HIS A 422 13.39 7.83 10.14
CA HIS A 422 14.84 8.04 9.99
C HIS A 422 15.32 7.48 8.64
N TYR A 423 14.83 6.32 8.21
CA TYR A 423 15.16 5.74 6.92
C TYR A 423 14.69 6.60 5.73
N GLU A 424 13.47 7.11 5.78
CA GLU A 424 12.95 8.00 4.73
C GLU A 424 13.66 9.36 4.72
N TYR A 425 14.04 9.89 5.89
CA TYR A 425 14.86 11.09 5.98
C TYR A 425 16.27 10.88 5.43
N ALA A 426 16.93 9.77 5.79
CA ALA A 426 18.22 9.35 5.25
C ALA A 426 18.20 9.25 3.72
N LYS A 427 17.15 8.66 3.14
CA LYS A 427 16.96 8.60 1.68
C LYS A 427 16.81 9.97 1.04
N SER A 428 16.07 10.88 1.68
CA SER A 428 15.98 12.27 1.19
C SER A 428 17.32 12.98 1.25
N LEU A 429 18.09 12.85 2.34
CA LEU A 429 19.45 13.40 2.47
C LEU A 429 20.40 12.83 1.41
N GLN A 430 20.32 11.53 1.16
CA GLN A 430 21.13 10.87 0.13
C GLN A 430 20.84 11.42 -1.27
N ARG A 431 19.56 11.64 -1.60
CA ARG A 431 19.14 12.24 -2.89
C ARG A 431 19.58 13.69 -3.04
N ASP A 432 19.64 14.43 -1.94
CA ASP A 432 20.14 15.81 -1.88
C ASP A 432 21.69 15.88 -1.95
N GLY A 433 22.37 14.74 -1.83
CA GLY A 433 23.84 14.67 -1.83
C GLY A 433 24.49 14.87 -0.47
N GLN A 434 23.70 15.00 0.61
CA GLN A 434 24.20 15.11 1.98
C GLN A 434 24.56 13.73 2.55
N LEU A 435 25.61 13.11 1.99
CA LEU A 435 25.93 11.70 2.22
C LEU A 435 26.30 11.35 3.67
N ASP A 436 26.99 12.25 4.38
CA ASP A 436 27.40 12.01 5.78
C ASP A 436 26.21 12.08 6.73
N ALA A 437 25.32 13.06 6.55
CA ALA A 437 24.06 13.15 7.29
C ALA A 437 23.15 11.96 6.97
N ALA A 438 23.07 11.54 5.70
CA ALA A 438 22.34 10.34 5.31
C ALA A 438 22.88 9.09 6.01
N ALA A 439 24.20 8.93 6.08
CA ALA A 439 24.82 7.81 6.78
C ALA A 439 24.47 7.81 8.28
N HIS A 440 24.52 8.97 8.94
CA HIS A 440 24.12 9.09 10.34
C HIS A 440 22.66 8.67 10.55
N GLU A 441 21.74 9.11 9.70
CA GLU A 441 20.32 8.76 9.80
C GLU A 441 20.04 7.27 9.49
N PHE A 442 20.82 6.65 8.58
CA PHE A 442 20.79 5.20 8.38
C PHE A 442 21.32 4.43 9.60
N GLU A 443 22.36 4.93 10.28
CA GLU A 443 22.86 4.34 11.53
C GLU A 443 21.81 4.46 12.65
N THR A 444 21.15 5.62 12.77
CA THR A 444 20.01 5.81 13.68
C THR A 444 18.86 4.86 13.36
N THR A 445 18.56 4.65 12.07
CA THR A 445 17.58 3.64 11.63
C THR A 445 17.92 2.25 12.19
N LEU A 446 19.18 1.83 12.08
CA LEU A 446 19.67 0.54 12.58
C LEU A 446 19.69 0.45 14.11
N SER A 447 19.80 1.58 14.82
CA SER A 447 19.67 1.59 16.28
C SER A 447 18.25 1.22 16.74
N PHE A 448 17.23 1.58 15.95
CA PHE A 448 15.83 1.22 16.20
C PHE A 448 15.44 -0.14 15.63
N ASP A 449 15.93 -0.48 14.44
CA ASP A 449 15.73 -1.77 13.79
C ASP A 449 17.06 -2.32 13.25
N PRO A 450 17.79 -3.11 14.07
CA PRO A 450 19.06 -3.71 13.65
C PRO A 450 18.94 -4.70 12.50
N LYS A 451 17.72 -5.08 12.09
CA LYS A 451 17.46 -5.99 10.97
C LYS A 451 16.91 -5.25 9.75
N HIS A 452 17.05 -3.92 9.69
CA HIS A 452 16.56 -3.13 8.58
C HIS A 452 17.44 -3.28 7.33
N VAL A 453 17.08 -4.24 6.46
CA VAL A 453 17.82 -4.60 5.22
C VAL A 453 18.16 -3.38 4.38
N GLY A 454 17.18 -2.49 4.14
CA GLY A 454 17.37 -1.31 3.31
C GLY A 454 18.40 -0.33 3.89
N ALA A 455 18.53 -0.25 5.21
CA ALA A 455 19.47 0.69 5.85
C ALA A 455 20.90 0.14 5.79
N HIS A 456 21.08 -1.15 6.06
CA HIS A 456 22.34 -1.83 5.82
C HIS A 456 22.77 -1.73 4.36
N TYR A 457 21.87 -2.00 3.41
CA TYR A 457 22.17 -1.91 1.99
C TYR A 457 22.59 -0.48 1.57
N SER A 458 21.85 0.54 1.99
CA SER A 458 22.21 1.94 1.70
C SER A 458 23.55 2.36 2.32
N LEU A 459 23.82 1.97 3.57
CA LEU A 459 25.12 2.22 4.20
C LEU A 459 26.24 1.50 3.46
N ALA A 460 26.03 0.25 3.05
CA ALA A 460 27.01 -0.51 2.29
C ALA A 460 27.39 0.21 0.98
N LEU A 461 26.40 0.68 0.23
CA LEU A 461 26.62 1.48 -0.99
C LEU A 461 27.34 2.80 -0.70
N LEU A 462 26.95 3.52 0.36
CA LEU A 462 27.63 4.76 0.75
C LEU A 462 29.10 4.52 1.10
N ARG A 463 29.41 3.48 1.88
CA ARG A 463 30.79 3.11 2.23
C ARG A 463 31.58 2.63 1.02
N GLN A 464 30.95 1.90 0.10
CA GLN A 464 31.53 1.49 -1.18
C GLN A 464 31.90 2.70 -2.05
N ASN A 465 31.02 3.70 -2.15
CA ASN A 465 31.30 4.95 -2.89
C ASN A 465 32.42 5.78 -2.25
N GLN A 466 32.57 5.70 -0.93
CA GLN A 466 33.70 6.27 -0.18
C GLN A 466 34.99 5.42 -0.29
N LEU A 467 35.00 4.35 -1.10
CA LEU A 467 36.09 3.38 -1.25
C LEU A 467 36.47 2.64 0.05
N ARG A 468 35.58 2.63 1.05
CA ARG A 468 35.74 1.94 2.33
C ARG A 468 35.14 0.54 2.25
N PHE A 469 35.78 -0.34 1.47
CA PHE A 469 35.24 -1.66 1.15
C PHE A 469 35.07 -2.58 2.36
N ASP A 470 35.96 -2.52 3.35
CA ASP A 470 35.80 -3.32 4.59
C ASP A 470 34.52 -2.94 5.35
N ALA A 471 34.24 -1.64 5.49
CA ALA A 471 33.03 -1.17 6.14
C ALA A 471 31.76 -1.49 5.33
N ALA A 472 31.85 -1.46 3.99
CA ALA A 472 30.76 -1.88 3.13
C ALA A 472 30.43 -3.37 3.29
N ALA A 473 31.46 -4.22 3.37
CA ALA A 473 31.31 -5.67 3.53
C ALA A 473 30.52 -6.03 4.81
N VAL A 474 30.82 -5.37 5.94
CA VAL A 474 30.08 -5.59 7.21
C VAL A 474 28.58 -5.41 7.03
N HIS A 475 28.15 -4.36 6.32
CA HIS A 475 26.73 -4.11 6.10
C HIS A 475 26.10 -5.05 5.08
N TYR A 476 26.82 -5.46 4.03
CA TYR A 476 26.34 -6.50 3.11
C TYR A 476 26.18 -7.86 3.82
N GLU A 477 27.14 -8.24 4.66
CA GLU A 477 27.11 -9.48 5.44
C GLU A 477 25.96 -9.48 6.46
N ALA A 478 25.60 -8.33 7.03
CA ALA A 478 24.43 -8.20 7.91
C ALA A 478 23.10 -8.29 7.15
N ALA A 479 23.03 -7.74 5.94
CA ALA A 479 21.79 -7.67 5.16
C ALA A 479 21.48 -8.94 4.37
N LEU A 480 22.50 -9.68 3.91
CA LEU A 480 22.34 -10.85 3.06
C LEU A 480 21.51 -12.00 3.71
N PRO A 481 21.69 -12.34 5.00
CA PRO A 481 20.86 -13.35 5.66
C PRO A 481 19.40 -12.92 5.83
N LEU A 482 19.14 -11.60 5.88
CA LEU A 482 17.82 -11.02 6.09
C LEU A 482 17.01 -10.95 4.79
N ASP A 483 17.68 -10.80 3.65
CA ASP A 483 17.07 -10.85 2.32
C ASP A 483 17.89 -11.72 1.34
N PRO A 484 17.85 -13.07 1.51
CA PRO A 484 18.69 -13.97 0.74
C PRO A 484 18.31 -14.06 -0.75
N LYS A 485 17.13 -13.56 -1.14
CA LYS A 485 16.63 -13.54 -2.52
C LYS A 485 16.85 -12.20 -3.22
N ASN A 486 17.69 -11.33 -2.66
CA ASN A 486 18.02 -10.04 -3.26
C ASN A 486 19.21 -10.16 -4.23
N ALA A 487 18.93 -10.09 -5.53
CA ALA A 487 19.97 -10.19 -6.56
C ALA A 487 20.89 -8.95 -6.58
N ASP A 488 20.34 -7.74 -6.35
CA ASP A 488 21.11 -6.50 -6.26
C ASP A 488 22.14 -6.59 -5.13
N LEU A 489 21.70 -6.95 -3.93
CA LEU A 489 22.55 -7.05 -2.75
C LEU A 489 23.75 -7.99 -2.98
N ARG A 490 23.51 -9.15 -3.59
CA ARG A 490 24.57 -10.11 -3.96
C ARG A 490 25.53 -9.54 -5.00
N SER A 491 25.03 -8.86 -6.02
CA SER A 491 25.86 -8.27 -7.07
C SER A 491 26.74 -7.12 -6.55
N TYR A 492 26.21 -6.22 -5.73
CA TYR A 492 27.02 -5.15 -5.13
C TYR A 492 27.99 -5.68 -4.07
N TYR A 493 27.59 -6.70 -3.30
CA TYR A 493 28.51 -7.35 -2.38
C TYR A 493 29.66 -8.04 -3.13
N SER A 494 29.39 -8.69 -4.27
CA SER A 494 30.44 -9.31 -5.09
C SER A 494 31.50 -8.30 -5.54
N TYR A 495 31.10 -7.09 -5.93
CA TYR A 495 32.05 -6.02 -6.25
C TYR A 495 32.90 -5.63 -5.05
N THR A 496 32.28 -5.48 -3.88
CA THR A 496 33.00 -5.15 -2.65
C THR A 496 34.04 -6.24 -2.33
N LEU A 497 33.67 -7.51 -2.48
CA LEU A 497 34.58 -8.66 -2.30
C LEU A 497 35.74 -8.67 -3.30
N GLU A 498 35.49 -8.35 -4.59
CA GLU A 498 36.55 -8.20 -5.59
C GLU A 498 37.57 -7.13 -5.17
N ARG A 499 37.07 -5.98 -4.68
CA ARG A 499 37.92 -4.87 -4.20
C ARG A 499 38.72 -5.22 -2.95
N LEU A 500 38.26 -6.20 -2.16
CA LEU A 500 38.96 -6.77 -1.01
C LEU A 500 39.88 -7.95 -1.37
N GLY A 501 40.01 -8.31 -2.65
CA GLY A 501 40.82 -9.45 -3.10
C GLY A 501 40.18 -10.82 -2.86
N ARG A 502 38.90 -10.88 -2.46
CA ARG A 502 38.13 -12.11 -2.16
C ARG A 502 37.40 -12.63 -3.41
N GLY A 503 38.14 -12.83 -4.51
CA GLY A 503 37.58 -13.10 -5.84
C GLY A 503 36.73 -14.37 -5.96
N GLU A 504 37.09 -15.46 -5.27
CA GLU A 504 36.28 -16.69 -5.27
C GLU A 504 34.91 -16.49 -4.60
N GLU A 505 34.88 -15.71 -3.52
CA GLU A 505 33.65 -15.41 -2.80
C GLU A 505 32.74 -14.51 -3.64
N ALA A 506 33.34 -13.54 -4.31
CA ALA A 506 32.65 -12.66 -5.24
C ALA A 506 32.00 -13.46 -6.39
N ALA A 507 32.73 -14.39 -7.01
CA ALA A 507 32.19 -15.27 -8.04
C ALA A 507 30.99 -16.10 -7.55
N ARG A 508 31.03 -16.60 -6.30
CA ARG A 508 29.88 -17.30 -5.69
C ARG A 508 28.68 -16.39 -5.51
N GLN A 509 28.88 -15.13 -5.10
CA GLN A 509 27.76 -14.18 -4.97
C GLN A 509 27.14 -13.83 -6.33
N VAL A 510 27.95 -13.66 -7.38
CA VAL A 510 27.45 -13.44 -8.74
C VAL A 510 26.65 -14.65 -9.24
N ALA A 511 27.14 -15.87 -9.01
CA ALA A 511 26.41 -17.09 -9.36
C ALA A 511 25.04 -17.16 -8.65
N ALA A 512 25.01 -16.92 -7.34
CA ALA A 512 23.77 -16.90 -6.57
C ALA A 512 22.80 -15.79 -7.03
N ALA A 513 23.30 -14.61 -7.43
CA ALA A 513 22.47 -13.55 -7.99
C ALA A 513 21.78 -13.99 -9.30
N LEU A 514 22.50 -14.74 -10.14
CA LEU A 514 21.97 -15.26 -11.41
C LEU A 514 21.05 -16.49 -11.23
N GLU A 515 21.20 -17.25 -10.14
CA GLU A 515 20.20 -18.27 -9.76
C GLU A 515 18.86 -17.63 -9.39
N ILE A 516 18.90 -16.49 -8.71
CA ILE A 516 17.70 -15.71 -8.34
C ILE A 516 17.09 -15.04 -9.58
N ASN A 517 17.91 -14.36 -10.36
CA ASN A 517 17.49 -13.67 -11.58
C ASN A 517 18.49 -13.93 -12.73
N PRO A 518 18.22 -14.93 -13.60
CA PRO A 518 19.11 -15.31 -14.69
C PRO A 518 19.41 -14.21 -15.71
N ASN A 519 18.58 -13.19 -15.79
CA ASN A 519 18.69 -12.08 -16.74
C ASN A 519 19.07 -10.76 -16.06
N PHE A 520 19.71 -10.80 -14.89
CA PHE A 520 20.08 -9.61 -14.14
C PHE A 520 21.32 -8.92 -14.74
N PRO A 521 21.20 -7.71 -15.34
CA PRO A 521 22.29 -7.11 -16.11
C PRO A 521 23.58 -6.86 -15.30
N PRO A 522 23.53 -6.30 -14.08
CA PRO A 522 24.74 -6.12 -13.26
C PRO A 522 25.48 -7.43 -12.97
N ALA A 523 24.77 -8.52 -12.70
CA ALA A 523 25.40 -9.81 -12.41
C ALA A 523 25.94 -10.49 -13.68
N LEU A 524 25.26 -10.38 -14.83
CA LEU A 524 25.79 -10.85 -16.12
C LEU A 524 27.07 -10.09 -16.50
N TYR A 525 27.06 -8.77 -16.33
CA TYR A 525 28.23 -7.91 -16.51
C TYR A 525 29.40 -8.35 -15.61
N ARG A 526 29.16 -8.56 -14.31
CA ARG A 526 30.18 -9.06 -13.37
C ARG A 526 30.70 -10.43 -13.80
N ARG A 527 29.81 -11.37 -14.11
CA ARG A 527 30.19 -12.74 -14.54
C ARG A 527 31.09 -12.73 -15.77
N SER A 528 30.86 -11.78 -16.70
CA SER A 528 31.66 -11.64 -17.90
C SER A 528 33.16 -11.43 -17.63
N PHE A 529 33.53 -10.78 -16.53
CA PHE A 529 34.94 -10.60 -16.15
C PHE A 529 35.57 -11.92 -15.68
N TYR A 530 34.84 -12.70 -14.88
CA TYR A 530 35.30 -14.03 -14.45
C TYR A 530 35.43 -14.99 -15.64
N LEU A 531 34.50 -14.95 -16.59
CA LEU A 531 34.54 -15.76 -17.80
C LEU A 531 35.75 -15.38 -18.68
N GLN A 532 36.02 -14.08 -18.84
CA GLN A 532 37.22 -13.59 -19.54
C GLN A 532 38.51 -14.03 -18.85
N ALA A 533 38.58 -13.96 -17.51
CA ALA A 533 39.73 -14.45 -16.75
C ALA A 533 39.95 -15.97 -16.90
N GLN A 534 38.88 -16.74 -17.15
CA GLN A 534 38.94 -18.18 -17.47
C GLN A 534 39.20 -18.47 -18.95
N GLY A 535 39.39 -17.44 -19.81
CA GLY A 535 39.56 -17.60 -21.25
C GLY A 535 38.27 -17.91 -22.03
N LYS A 536 37.10 -17.91 -21.37
CA LYS A 536 35.79 -18.17 -21.98
C LYS A 536 35.20 -16.89 -22.57
N VAL A 537 35.89 -16.32 -23.55
CA VAL A 537 35.54 -15.00 -24.14
C VAL A 537 34.16 -15.01 -24.82
N ASP A 538 33.78 -16.10 -25.48
CA ASP A 538 32.48 -16.19 -26.16
C ASP A 538 31.30 -16.22 -25.17
N ASP A 539 31.45 -16.92 -24.04
CA ASP A 539 30.45 -16.92 -22.97
C ASP A 539 30.31 -15.52 -22.36
N ALA A 540 31.43 -14.82 -22.16
CA ALA A 540 31.42 -13.44 -21.67
C ALA A 540 30.70 -12.49 -22.64
N ILE A 541 30.94 -12.62 -23.95
CA ILE A 541 30.23 -11.86 -24.99
C ILE A 541 28.73 -12.18 -24.96
N SER A 542 28.35 -13.45 -24.77
CA SER A 542 26.94 -13.85 -24.64
C SER A 542 26.27 -13.17 -23.45
N ASP A 543 26.92 -13.17 -22.29
CA ASP A 543 26.41 -12.53 -21.08
C ASP A 543 26.26 -11.02 -21.23
N LEU A 544 27.26 -10.36 -21.82
CA LEU A 544 27.22 -8.91 -22.05
C LEU A 544 26.12 -8.52 -23.04
N ARG A 545 25.90 -9.33 -24.09
CA ARG A 545 24.76 -9.11 -25.01
C ARG A 545 23.42 -9.27 -24.30
N LYS A 546 23.25 -10.31 -23.49
CA LYS A 546 22.03 -10.49 -22.67
C LYS A 546 21.81 -9.33 -21.70
N ALA A 547 22.87 -8.82 -21.08
CA ALA A 547 22.78 -7.64 -20.22
C ALA A 547 22.26 -6.43 -21.00
N LEU A 548 22.80 -6.18 -22.19
CA LEU A 548 22.41 -5.05 -23.05
C LEU A 548 21.03 -5.21 -23.72
N GLU A 549 20.56 -6.44 -23.93
CA GLU A 549 19.17 -6.70 -24.34
C GLU A 549 18.16 -6.25 -23.28
N LYS A 550 18.53 -6.37 -22.00
CA LYS A 550 17.70 -5.96 -20.86
C LYS A 550 17.89 -4.51 -20.48
N GLU A 551 19.12 -4.00 -20.58
CA GLU A 551 19.48 -2.63 -20.26
C GLU A 551 20.36 -2.02 -21.37
N PRO A 552 19.75 -1.52 -22.47
CA PRO A 552 20.48 -0.99 -23.62
C PRO A 552 21.36 0.23 -23.32
N THR A 553 21.09 0.92 -22.20
CA THR A 553 21.79 2.11 -21.71
C THR A 553 22.94 1.78 -20.75
N PHE A 554 23.23 0.51 -20.49
CA PHE A 554 24.32 0.12 -19.59
C PHE A 554 25.68 0.29 -20.28
N ILE A 555 26.23 1.51 -20.21
CA ILE A 555 27.43 1.94 -20.93
C ILE A 555 28.64 1.08 -20.59
N GLU A 556 28.84 0.74 -19.30
CA GLU A 556 29.97 -0.05 -18.83
C GLU A 556 29.93 -1.48 -19.39
N ALA A 557 28.74 -2.08 -19.50
CA ALA A 557 28.56 -3.39 -20.13
C ALA A 557 28.82 -3.33 -21.64
N ARG A 558 28.41 -2.24 -22.31
CA ARG A 558 28.68 -2.03 -23.74
C ARG A 558 30.17 -1.85 -24.02
N PHE A 559 30.85 -1.08 -23.18
CA PHE A 559 32.30 -0.93 -23.24
C PHE A 559 33.03 -2.25 -23.00
N ALA A 560 32.60 -3.04 -22.01
CA ALA A 560 33.15 -4.38 -21.79
C ALA A 560 32.90 -5.33 -22.98
N LEU A 561 31.74 -5.23 -23.64
CA LEU A 561 31.44 -6.00 -24.85
C LEU A 561 32.39 -5.61 -25.99
N ALA A 562 32.60 -4.32 -26.22
CA ALA A 562 33.53 -3.82 -27.23
C ALA A 562 34.95 -4.35 -26.99
N LYS A 563 35.43 -4.31 -25.74
CA LYS A 563 36.73 -4.87 -25.35
C LYS A 563 36.82 -6.38 -25.59
N ALA A 564 35.79 -7.13 -25.22
CA ALA A 564 35.76 -8.58 -25.42
C ALA A 564 35.76 -8.96 -26.91
N LEU A 565 35.02 -8.23 -27.74
CA LEU A 565 34.99 -8.39 -29.20
C LEU A 565 36.35 -8.06 -29.82
N LEU A 566 37.01 -6.98 -29.37
CA LEU A 566 38.35 -6.60 -29.80
C LEU A 566 39.38 -7.68 -29.45
N ALA A 567 39.29 -8.24 -28.24
CA ALA A 567 40.16 -9.33 -27.79
C ALA A 567 39.95 -10.61 -28.61
N ARG A 568 38.70 -10.92 -28.97
CA ARG A 568 38.35 -12.04 -29.86
C ARG A 568 38.78 -11.82 -31.33
N GLY A 569 39.04 -10.57 -31.72
CA GLY A 569 39.42 -10.20 -33.10
C GLY A 569 38.24 -9.84 -34.01
N ASP A 570 37.03 -9.69 -33.45
CA ASP A 570 35.85 -9.23 -34.18
C ASP A 570 35.86 -7.71 -34.30
N LEU A 571 36.77 -7.20 -35.12
CA LEU A 571 37.11 -5.77 -35.18
C LEU A 571 35.94 -4.90 -35.66
N SER A 572 35.09 -5.42 -36.55
CA SER A 572 33.92 -4.69 -37.05
C SER A 572 32.88 -4.48 -35.96
N ALA A 573 32.54 -5.55 -35.22
CA ALA A 573 31.61 -5.45 -34.10
C ALA A 573 32.18 -4.61 -32.96
N ALA A 574 33.46 -4.78 -32.61
CA ALA A 574 34.13 -3.98 -31.58
C ALA A 574 34.06 -2.47 -31.90
N ARG A 575 34.33 -2.10 -33.15
CA ARG A 575 34.24 -0.71 -33.62
C ARG A 575 32.84 -0.14 -33.42
N SER A 576 31.79 -0.85 -33.86
CA SER A 576 30.41 -0.39 -33.74
C SER A 576 30.00 -0.16 -32.27
N GLU A 577 30.43 -1.05 -31.37
CA GLU A 577 30.13 -0.90 -29.95
C GLU A 577 30.91 0.26 -29.31
N PHE A 578 32.21 0.45 -29.62
CA PHE A 578 32.97 1.61 -29.15
C PHE A 578 32.39 2.93 -29.66
N GLU A 579 32.04 3.02 -30.95
CA GLU A 579 31.36 4.21 -31.52
C GLU A 579 30.04 4.51 -30.79
N THR A 580 29.29 3.48 -30.42
CA THR A 580 28.04 3.63 -29.64
C THR A 580 28.33 4.13 -28.22
N VAL A 581 29.35 3.60 -27.53
CA VAL A 581 29.77 4.10 -26.21
C VAL A 581 30.15 5.58 -26.28
N ILE A 582 30.94 5.98 -27.28
CA ILE A 582 31.37 7.38 -27.45
C ILE A 582 30.16 8.27 -27.76
N LYS A 583 29.19 7.80 -28.56
CA LYS A 583 27.96 8.55 -28.83
C LYS A 583 27.12 8.76 -27.56
N GLN A 584 27.07 7.76 -26.68
CA GLN A 584 26.31 7.82 -25.43
C GLN A 584 27.05 8.59 -24.32
N ALA A 585 28.38 8.50 -24.29
CA ALA A 585 29.26 9.15 -23.34
C ALA A 585 30.48 9.76 -24.06
N PRO A 586 30.35 10.99 -24.62
CA PRO A 586 31.42 11.62 -25.40
C PRO A 586 32.75 11.81 -24.66
N GLY A 587 32.71 11.86 -23.32
CA GLY A 587 33.90 11.96 -22.47
C GLY A 587 34.54 10.62 -22.08
N HIS A 588 34.09 9.48 -22.63
CA HIS A 588 34.59 8.16 -22.23
C HIS A 588 35.96 7.86 -22.86
N VAL A 589 37.02 8.35 -22.24
CA VAL A 589 38.40 8.30 -22.76
C VAL A 589 38.86 6.89 -23.14
N ASP A 590 38.57 5.88 -22.30
CA ASP A 590 38.99 4.50 -22.59
C ASP A 590 38.31 3.91 -23.84
N ALA A 591 37.10 4.36 -24.18
CA ALA A 591 36.37 3.92 -25.36
C ALA A 591 36.96 4.55 -26.63
N VAL A 592 37.38 5.82 -26.55
CA VAL A 592 38.09 6.52 -27.64
C VAL A 592 39.44 5.83 -27.90
N ASN A 593 40.21 5.53 -26.86
CA ASN A 593 41.46 4.75 -27.00
C ASN A 593 41.19 3.33 -27.55
N GLY A 594 40.13 2.66 -27.08
CA GLY A 594 39.71 1.34 -27.59
C GLY A 594 39.32 1.37 -29.08
N LEU A 595 38.68 2.44 -29.55
CA LEU A 595 38.39 2.66 -30.97
C LEU A 595 39.67 2.87 -31.78
N GLY A 596 40.63 3.63 -31.25
CA GLY A 596 41.96 3.79 -31.85
C GLY A 596 42.70 2.46 -32.00
N LEU A 597 42.70 1.63 -30.95
CA LEU A 597 43.26 0.27 -31.00
C LEU A 597 42.56 -0.61 -32.04
N THR A 598 41.24 -0.47 -32.17
CA THR A 598 40.45 -1.20 -33.16
C THR A 598 40.86 -0.80 -34.57
N PHE A 599 40.99 0.50 -34.86
CA PHE A 599 41.48 1.01 -36.15
C PHE A 599 42.91 0.54 -36.45
N LEU A 600 43.78 0.56 -35.45
CA LEU A 600 45.16 0.10 -35.62
C LEU A 600 45.22 -1.38 -36.00
N ARG A 601 44.42 -2.23 -35.36
CA ARG A 601 44.30 -3.66 -35.71
C ARG A 601 43.65 -3.91 -37.07
N GLN A 602 42.79 -2.99 -37.53
CA GLN A 602 42.23 -3.01 -38.89
C GLN A 602 43.23 -2.51 -39.96
N GLY A 603 44.43 -2.06 -39.56
CA GLY A 603 45.43 -1.47 -40.46
C GLY A 603 45.16 0.00 -40.82
N GLN A 604 44.12 0.60 -40.25
CA GLN A 604 43.70 1.99 -40.49
C GLN A 604 44.50 2.96 -39.58
N THR A 605 45.83 2.95 -39.73
CA THR A 605 46.77 3.63 -38.82
C THR A 605 46.49 5.13 -38.67
N SER A 606 46.16 5.85 -39.74
CA SER A 606 45.88 7.29 -39.67
C SER A 606 44.59 7.59 -38.87
N GLN A 607 43.57 6.72 -38.94
CA GLN A 607 42.37 6.85 -38.12
C GLN A 607 42.65 6.52 -36.66
N ALA A 608 43.52 5.54 -36.39
CA ALA A 608 43.96 5.22 -35.04
C ALA A 608 44.66 6.40 -34.37
N ILE A 609 45.56 7.09 -35.08
CA ILE A 609 46.26 8.29 -34.60
C ILE A 609 45.25 9.37 -34.17
N VAL A 610 44.26 9.66 -35.01
CA VAL A 610 43.20 10.64 -34.69
C VAL A 610 42.49 10.29 -33.37
N GLN A 611 42.14 9.02 -33.17
CA GLN A 611 41.47 8.60 -31.93
C GLN A 611 42.40 8.68 -30.72
N PHE A 612 43.67 8.29 -30.83
CA PHE A 612 44.61 8.40 -29.72
C PHE A 612 44.91 9.86 -29.35
N ASP A 613 45.08 10.73 -30.34
CA ASP A 613 45.22 12.18 -30.11
C ASP A 613 43.96 12.73 -29.41
N GLN A 614 42.75 12.35 -29.85
CA GLN A 614 41.50 12.73 -29.18
C GLN A 614 41.42 12.20 -27.74
N ALA A 615 41.88 10.98 -27.46
CA ALA A 615 41.93 10.45 -26.09
C ALA A 615 42.86 11.27 -25.20
N LEU A 616 43.98 11.77 -25.74
CA LEU A 616 44.93 12.64 -25.03
C LEU A 616 44.42 14.09 -24.90
N GLU A 617 43.61 14.57 -25.84
CA GLU A 617 42.90 15.85 -25.67
C GLU A 617 41.90 15.79 -24.51
N LEU A 618 41.16 14.68 -24.40
CA LEU A 618 40.23 14.46 -23.29
C LEU A 618 40.95 14.22 -21.97
N LYS A 619 42.11 13.55 -22.00
CA LYS A 619 42.93 13.24 -20.83
C LYS A 619 44.43 13.29 -21.16
N PRO A 620 45.10 14.44 -20.94
CA PRO A 620 46.50 14.63 -21.32
C PRO A 620 47.51 13.66 -20.68
N ASP A 621 47.19 13.12 -19.50
CA ASP A 621 48.03 12.19 -18.75
C ASP A 621 47.68 10.71 -18.99
N PHE A 622 46.93 10.40 -20.06
CA PHE A 622 46.54 9.02 -20.36
C PHE A 622 47.68 8.20 -20.99
N ALA A 623 48.50 7.59 -20.14
CA ALA A 623 49.70 6.85 -20.53
C ALA A 623 49.48 5.77 -21.61
N GLU A 624 48.35 5.04 -21.54
CA GLU A 624 48.04 3.99 -22.51
C GLU A 624 47.81 4.56 -23.92
N ALA A 625 47.05 5.66 -24.04
CA ALA A 625 46.83 6.33 -25.31
C ALA A 625 48.12 6.95 -25.87
N ALA A 626 48.97 7.51 -25.01
CA ALA A 626 50.27 8.05 -25.43
C ALA A 626 51.20 6.98 -26.01
N GLU A 627 51.24 5.80 -25.38
CA GLU A 627 52.02 4.68 -25.89
C GLU A 627 51.43 4.12 -27.19
N ASN A 628 50.10 3.96 -27.27
CA ASN A 628 49.43 3.51 -28.49
C ASN A 628 49.66 4.49 -29.66
N LEU A 629 49.63 5.80 -29.40
CA LEU A 629 49.94 6.84 -30.38
C LEU A 629 51.40 6.73 -30.85
N ARG A 630 52.35 6.54 -29.94
CA ARG A 630 53.77 6.35 -30.27
C ARG A 630 53.97 5.14 -31.20
N VAL A 631 53.31 4.02 -30.89
CA VAL A 631 53.33 2.80 -31.72
C VAL A 631 52.71 3.05 -33.09
N ALA A 632 51.56 3.73 -33.15
CA ALA A 632 50.87 4.04 -34.40
C ALA A 632 51.69 4.96 -35.32
N ARG A 633 52.28 6.04 -34.77
CA ARG A 633 53.15 6.97 -35.53
C ARG A 633 54.43 6.29 -36.03
N ALA A 634 55.02 5.40 -35.23
CA ALA A 634 56.19 4.62 -35.67
C ALA A 634 55.85 3.67 -36.83
N SER A 635 54.66 3.06 -36.80
CA SER A 635 54.15 2.22 -37.90
C SER A 635 53.93 3.04 -39.19
N GLU A 636 53.31 4.21 -39.06
CA GLU A 636 53.05 5.11 -40.20
C GLU A 636 54.34 5.63 -40.85
N SER A 637 55.32 6.06 -40.03
CA SER A 637 56.63 6.53 -40.52
C SER A 637 57.39 5.45 -41.29
N ARG A 638 57.40 4.20 -40.81
CA ARG A 638 58.01 3.06 -41.53
C ARG A 638 57.31 2.72 -42.84
N PHE A 639 56.00 2.90 -42.91
CA PHE A 639 55.23 2.67 -44.15
C PHE A 639 55.51 3.76 -45.19
N GLN A 640 55.58 5.02 -44.76
CA GLN A 640 55.94 6.15 -45.62
C GLN A 640 57.39 6.06 -46.12
N SER A 641 58.33 5.61 -45.28
CA SER A 641 59.73 5.44 -45.69
C SER A 641 59.93 4.29 -46.70
N ARG A 642 59.08 3.25 -46.68
CA ARG A 642 59.09 2.16 -47.67
C ARG A 642 58.44 2.52 -49.01
N ARG A 643 57.66 3.61 -49.08
CA ARG A 643 56.96 4.08 -50.28
C ARG A 643 57.71 5.15 -51.07
N LYS A 644 58.85 5.65 -50.57
CA LYS A 644 59.74 6.52 -51.36
C LYS A 644 60.65 5.64 -52.23
N PRO A 645 60.58 5.72 -53.57
CA PRO A 645 61.48 5.01 -54.47
C PRO A 645 62.93 5.47 -54.34
#